data_AF-L7JAB2-F1
#
_entry.id   AF-L7JAB2-F1
#
_cell.length_a   1.000
_cell.length_b   1.000
_cell.length_c   1.000
_cell.angle_alpha   90.00
_cell.angle_beta   90.00
_cell.angle_gamma   90.00
#
_symmetry.space_group_name_H-M   'P 1'
#
loop_
_entity.id
_entity.type
_entity.pdbx_description
1 polymer ?
#
loop_
_entity_poly.entity_id
_entity_poly.type
_entity_poly.pdbx_seq_one_letter_code
_entity_poly.pdbx_strand_id
1 'polypeptide(L)'
;MGVVDDYHSSNHVDRNREEHEEATESDCQGCHRIRVDEERRQKLSLADLGAIHGAAFPNGTVDPPHSGIGMPLAANSSATSPPSNGLATTFPAHLQSPERIHQLKHDSSVLALAVNDEFIYAGTHDGEILVWSLGTFQLVQRVQAHKRSVLCLFLSSPTDKDITKPSSSDDASEPQESRPSSLLFSSAGDAIISVWCPRTLKRLYEIYSSHDVGDVFSVAYSSQNDTVYIGAQNTSIQWVRLNDPEARVLHESAQHPDRRYHRFFDSKAVGGTSTPRRNDDRFSMIPKAQSVLEISQGAIHQFAHFGYVYCMLISRGPTVRVGQDEDVLISGGGDGTIKLWRLAHHAKTTDGSVQTGAEEGIEEIMVLGTDEAESVLSLAIDGSFLYSGKLDGVIELWDLDTKQKLRVIKAHDADVMTLQIRWGLLWSAAANGVATKHSTVNDNRDASPGSDLASHKYRCLSRWTAHDGKILASAATSHKGERFFITGANDDNVCVWRVNDCIDGATEQKAVAEDELLRSLRKFVSYKTISSRPEYAEDCRRGATFLCSLFKRLGAEVEMLSSGDSNNLHNPVVFAKFSGYQEPAEKRKRILFYGHYDVVPADAKKGNWTSDPFTLTGTNGYLYGRGVSDNKGPIMAALYAVTDLMQAKQLRSDVVFLIEGEEESGSRSFKEAVRRNRDLIGDVDYILLANSYWLDDETPCLTYGLRGVLHATVCVDSPHPDLHSGVDGSYMMAEPLSDLTCLLSKLKGPGNKVMIPGFYDGVLPLTPHEEKRYDAIASILMKRSPENGPAEALKRSLMARWREPNLTIHRYKVSGPDGSLVSSHASANISLRLVPGQEVDVVAASLRSLLESEFVSLGGSNSLSMRIDNQAEPWLGDPSNEIFRTLENAVVKVWGLDANEEQGAEDGDNSHDGVEASATTKAKTRKPLYIREGGSIPAIRFLEKEFAAPAAHLPCGQASDAAHLDNERLRVLNLLKSREIFGDVFKSL
;
A
#
# COMPACT_ATOMS: atom_id res chain seq x y z
N MET A 1 -12.72 20.95 -67.01
CA MET A 1 -12.91 19.49 -67.03
C MET A 1 -12.89 19.03 -65.57
N GLY A 2 -13.92 18.45 -64.97
CA GLY A 2 -15.32 18.29 -65.39
C GLY A 2 -16.05 17.21 -64.57
N VAL A 3 -17.03 17.62 -63.74
CA VAL A 3 -18.12 16.82 -63.11
C VAL A 3 -17.65 15.84 -61.99
N VAL A 4 -18.04 15.88 -60.68
CA VAL A 4 -19.34 16.03 -59.93
C VAL A 4 -20.12 14.69 -59.89
N ASP A 5 -20.61 14.09 -58.79
CA ASP A 5 -20.62 14.29 -57.32
C ASP A 5 -20.65 12.87 -56.67
N ASP A 6 -20.22 12.55 -55.43
CA ASP A 6 -20.55 12.97 -54.04
C ASP A 6 -21.70 12.17 -53.37
N TYR A 7 -21.73 12.15 -52.02
CA TYR A 7 -22.67 11.50 -51.06
C TYR A 7 -22.53 10.02 -50.65
N HIS A 8 -22.46 9.80 -49.33
CA HIS A 8 -23.56 9.12 -48.62
C HIS A 8 -23.61 9.46 -47.11
N SER A 9 -24.83 9.51 -46.55
CA SER A 9 -25.08 9.75 -45.12
C SER A 9 -26.25 8.90 -44.58
N SER A 10 -26.14 8.56 -43.29
CA SER A 10 -27.23 8.34 -42.31
C SER A 10 -28.25 7.19 -42.45
N ASN A 11 -28.14 6.28 -41.47
CA ASN A 11 -29.20 5.84 -40.52
C ASN A 11 -29.94 4.49 -40.72
N HIS A 12 -29.99 3.78 -39.58
CA HIS A 12 -30.66 2.50 -39.31
C HIS A 12 -32.20 2.58 -39.30
N VAL A 13 -32.84 1.48 -39.69
CA VAL A 13 -34.08 0.94 -39.08
C VAL A 13 -33.98 -0.60 -39.05
N ASP A 14 -34.53 -1.23 -38.00
CA ASP A 14 -34.52 -2.68 -37.74
C ASP A 14 -35.09 -3.57 -38.85
N ARG A 15 -34.62 -4.83 -38.90
CA ARG A 15 -35.51 -6.02 -38.82
C ARG A 15 -34.78 -7.33 -38.50
N ASN A 16 -35.54 -8.23 -37.88
CA ASN A 16 -35.12 -9.51 -37.29
C ASN A 16 -34.90 -10.67 -38.27
N ARG A 17 -34.14 -11.65 -37.74
CA ARG A 17 -34.29 -13.12 -37.84
C ARG A 17 -33.59 -13.92 -38.95
N GLU A 18 -33.00 -15.01 -38.44
CA GLU A 18 -32.82 -16.35 -39.03
C GLU A 18 -31.88 -16.49 -40.24
N GLU A 19 -30.69 -17.04 -39.99
CA GLU A 19 -30.24 -18.30 -40.62
C GLU A 19 -29.12 -18.99 -39.80
N HIS A 20 -28.99 -20.31 -39.94
CA HIS A 20 -28.18 -21.22 -39.11
C HIS A 20 -26.79 -21.52 -39.74
N GLU A 21 -25.87 -21.99 -38.88
CA GLU A 21 -24.84 -23.02 -39.12
C GLU A 21 -24.12 -23.09 -40.49
N GLU A 22 -22.84 -22.73 -40.52
CA GLU A 22 -21.73 -23.68 -40.72
C GLU A 22 -20.37 -22.95 -40.62
N ALA A 23 -19.54 -23.31 -39.63
CA ALA A 23 -18.14 -22.86 -39.56
C ALA A 23 -17.26 -23.99 -39.01
N THR A 24 -16.37 -24.49 -39.87
CA THR A 24 -15.54 -25.68 -39.65
C THR A 24 -14.39 -25.45 -38.68
N GLU A 25 -14.03 -26.47 -37.90
CA GLU A 25 -12.83 -26.48 -37.05
C GLU A 25 -11.54 -26.26 -37.85
N SER A 26 -10.70 -25.32 -37.42
CA SER A 26 -9.29 -25.25 -37.83
C SER A 26 -8.40 -24.71 -36.69
N ASP A 27 -7.55 -25.57 -36.14
CA ASP A 27 -6.34 -25.31 -35.35
C ASP A 27 -6.29 -24.03 -34.49
N CYS A 28 -6.96 -24.07 -33.33
CA CYS A 28 -6.65 -23.18 -32.21
C CYS A 28 -5.53 -23.79 -31.33
N GLN A 29 -4.41 -23.07 -31.16
CA GLN A 29 -3.31 -23.50 -30.28
C GLN A 29 -3.75 -23.70 -28.81
N GLY A 30 -4.78 -22.99 -28.36
CA GLY A 30 -5.40 -23.20 -27.04
C GLY A 30 -5.97 -24.60 -26.85
N CYS A 31 -6.63 -25.17 -27.87
CA CYS A 31 -7.15 -26.54 -27.82
C CYS A 31 -6.05 -27.59 -27.66
N HIS A 32 -4.84 -27.34 -28.19
CA HIS A 32 -3.72 -28.26 -28.01
C HIS A 32 -3.14 -28.21 -26.59
N ARG A 33 -3.15 -27.04 -25.94
CA ARG A 33 -2.74 -26.86 -24.53
C ARG A 33 -3.75 -27.52 -23.58
N ILE A 34 -5.05 -27.30 -23.82
CA ILE A 34 -6.16 -28.01 -23.14
C ILE A 34 -5.97 -29.53 -23.22
N ARG A 35 -5.61 -30.08 -24.39
CA ARG A 35 -5.37 -31.51 -24.57
C ARG A 35 -4.16 -32.06 -23.82
N VAL A 36 -3.08 -31.28 -23.72
CA VAL A 36 -1.85 -31.69 -23.02
C VAL A 36 -2.01 -31.59 -21.51
N ASP A 37 -2.77 -30.61 -21.01
CA ASP A 37 -3.16 -30.54 -19.60
C ASP A 37 -4.27 -31.56 -19.26
N GLU A 38 -5.15 -31.92 -20.19
CA GLU A 38 -6.01 -33.10 -20.07
C GLU A 38 -5.19 -34.39 -19.98
N GLU A 39 -4.10 -34.57 -20.75
CA GLU A 39 -3.27 -35.78 -20.64
C GLU A 39 -2.43 -35.81 -19.34
N ARG A 40 -1.98 -34.66 -18.85
CA ARG A 40 -1.34 -34.55 -17.52
C ARG A 40 -2.35 -34.71 -16.38
N ARG A 41 -3.59 -34.23 -16.51
CA ARG A 41 -4.64 -34.35 -15.48
C ARG A 41 -5.52 -35.59 -15.59
N GLN A 42 -5.59 -36.31 -16.70
CA GLN A 42 -6.19 -37.66 -16.72
C GLN A 42 -5.39 -38.61 -15.82
N LYS A 43 -4.08 -38.40 -15.68
CA LYS A 43 -3.25 -39.08 -14.66
C LYS A 43 -3.52 -38.63 -13.22
N LEU A 44 -4.14 -37.46 -13.00
CA LEU A 44 -4.55 -36.97 -11.67
C LEU A 44 -6.04 -37.27 -11.37
N SER A 45 -6.91 -37.40 -12.38
CA SER A 45 -8.35 -37.63 -12.19
C SER A 45 -8.75 -39.11 -12.20
N LEU A 46 -7.98 -40.00 -12.85
CA LEU A 46 -8.24 -41.45 -12.86
C LEU A 46 -7.45 -42.21 -11.77
N ALA A 47 -6.34 -41.68 -11.27
CA ALA A 47 -5.54 -42.34 -10.23
C ALA A 47 -6.13 -42.14 -8.82
N ASP A 48 -6.47 -40.91 -8.46
CA ASP A 48 -6.79 -40.53 -7.07
C ASP A 48 -8.28 -40.73 -6.67
N LEU A 49 -9.12 -41.23 -7.59
CA LEU A 49 -10.54 -41.57 -7.33
C LEU A 49 -10.87 -43.06 -7.51
N GLY A 50 -9.91 -43.89 -7.91
CA GLY A 50 -10.15 -45.25 -8.44
C GLY A 50 -9.94 -46.43 -7.47
N ALA A 51 -9.25 -46.24 -6.34
CA ALA A 51 -8.73 -47.34 -5.53
C ALA A 51 -9.46 -47.57 -4.19
N ILE A 52 -10.80 -47.75 -4.23
CA ILE A 52 -11.61 -48.08 -3.03
C ILE A 52 -12.47 -49.34 -3.28
N HIS A 53 -11.82 -50.51 -3.35
CA HIS A 53 -12.49 -51.81 -3.20
C HIS A 53 -11.56 -52.78 -2.45
N GLY A 54 -11.97 -53.18 -1.24
CA GLY A 54 -11.23 -54.14 -0.41
C GLY A 54 -11.53 -55.58 -0.80
N ALA A 55 -10.49 -56.41 -0.84
CA ALA A 55 -10.57 -57.87 -0.81
C ALA A 55 -9.56 -58.40 0.21
N ALA A 56 -9.94 -59.41 0.98
CA ALA A 56 -9.20 -59.85 2.18
C ALA A 56 -8.42 -61.17 1.98
N PHE A 57 -7.51 -61.43 2.94
CA PHE A 57 -6.78 -62.69 3.23
C PHE A 57 -5.56 -63.06 2.35
N PRO A 58 -4.58 -63.86 2.86
CA PRO A 58 -4.02 -63.84 4.23
C PRO A 58 -2.47 -64.00 4.30
N ASN A 59 -1.90 -63.75 5.50
CA ASN A 59 -0.58 -64.14 6.05
C ASN A 59 0.53 -64.74 5.15
N GLY A 60 1.72 -64.13 5.22
CA GLY A 60 3.00 -64.74 4.82
C GLY A 60 4.21 -64.05 5.47
N THR A 61 4.83 -64.70 6.44
CA THR A 61 6.09 -64.27 7.11
C THR A 61 7.33 -64.50 6.23
N VAL A 62 8.40 -63.71 6.41
CA VAL A 62 9.80 -64.17 6.58
C VAL A 62 10.73 -62.98 6.90
N ASP A 63 11.64 -63.18 7.85
CA ASP A 63 12.64 -62.22 8.35
C ASP A 63 13.94 -62.18 7.50
N PRO A 64 14.81 -61.15 7.67
CA PRO A 64 16.00 -60.90 6.83
C PRO A 64 17.28 -61.58 7.34
N PRO A 65 18.42 -61.40 6.63
CA PRO A 65 19.69 -61.22 7.35
C PRO A 65 20.64 -60.14 6.79
N HIS A 66 21.02 -59.23 7.69
CA HIS A 66 22.39 -58.80 8.06
C HIS A 66 23.50 -58.46 7.03
N SER A 67 24.00 -57.23 7.22
CA SER A 67 25.41 -56.84 7.48
C SER A 67 26.46 -56.74 6.35
N GLY A 68 27.42 -55.82 6.55
CA GLY A 68 28.70 -55.81 5.82
C GLY A 68 29.23 -54.41 5.44
N ILE A 69 30.15 -53.85 6.22
CA ILE A 69 30.84 -52.56 5.94
C ILE A 69 31.98 -52.77 4.94
N GLY A 70 32.17 -51.86 3.97
CA GLY A 70 33.35 -51.84 3.10
C GLY A 70 33.43 -50.67 2.11
N MET A 71 34.27 -49.68 2.41
CA MET A 71 34.74 -48.62 1.50
C MET A 71 36.20 -48.91 1.08
N PRO A 72 36.81 -48.18 0.12
CA PRO A 72 36.26 -47.49 -1.05
C PRO A 72 37.05 -47.81 -2.34
N LEU A 73 36.63 -47.33 -3.53
CA LEU A 73 37.54 -46.95 -4.63
C LEU A 73 36.81 -46.12 -5.68
N ALA A 74 37.51 -45.14 -6.26
CA ALA A 74 36.93 -44.14 -7.17
C ALA A 74 37.15 -44.49 -8.65
N ALA A 75 36.21 -44.10 -9.51
CA ALA A 75 36.42 -43.96 -10.95
C ALA A 75 35.57 -42.80 -11.48
N ASN A 76 36.24 -41.77 -12.01
CA ASN A 76 35.58 -40.63 -12.65
C ASN A 76 34.98 -41.04 -14.00
N SER A 77 33.81 -40.50 -14.34
CA SER A 77 33.53 -40.09 -15.72
C SER A 77 32.76 -38.77 -15.69
N SER A 78 33.23 -37.80 -16.45
CA SER A 78 32.74 -36.43 -16.47
C SER A 78 31.94 -36.17 -17.74
N ALA A 79 30.75 -35.58 -17.59
CA ALA A 79 30.03 -34.94 -18.68
C ALA A 79 29.46 -33.62 -18.15
N THR A 80 29.96 -32.52 -18.70
CA THR A 80 29.70 -31.15 -18.24
C THR A 80 28.45 -30.56 -18.86
N SER A 81 27.65 -29.87 -18.06
CA SER A 81 26.60 -28.92 -18.47
C SER A 81 26.64 -27.70 -17.52
N PRO A 82 26.17 -26.52 -17.95
CA PRO A 82 26.67 -25.23 -17.42
C PRO A 82 26.16 -24.87 -16.02
N PRO A 83 26.85 -23.98 -15.28
CA PRO A 83 26.48 -23.64 -13.91
C PRO A 83 25.23 -22.75 -13.86
N SER A 84 24.16 -23.26 -13.27
CA SER A 84 23.08 -22.44 -12.75
C SER A 84 23.53 -21.80 -11.43
N ASN A 85 23.56 -20.47 -11.37
CA ASN A 85 23.81 -19.70 -10.13
C ASN A 85 22.61 -19.80 -9.16
N GLY A 86 22.40 -20.98 -8.58
CA GLY A 86 21.48 -21.20 -7.47
C GLY A 86 22.24 -21.10 -6.15
N LEU A 87 22.07 -19.99 -5.43
CA LEU A 87 22.47 -19.89 -4.03
C LEU A 87 21.64 -20.87 -3.19
N ALA A 88 22.19 -22.05 -2.92
CA ALA A 88 21.60 -23.01 -1.99
C ALA A 88 21.68 -22.44 -0.57
N THR A 89 20.61 -21.78 -0.12
CA THR A 89 20.52 -21.19 1.22
C THR A 89 20.45 -22.28 2.28
N THR A 90 21.56 -22.53 2.97
CA THR A 90 21.57 -23.31 4.21
C THR A 90 20.88 -22.52 5.31
N PHE A 91 19.79 -23.06 5.85
CA PHE A 91 18.95 -22.34 6.81
C PHE A 91 19.55 -22.34 8.23
N PRO A 92 19.56 -21.19 8.94
CA PRO A 92 20.10 -21.12 10.30
C PRO A 92 19.19 -21.81 11.32
N ALA A 93 19.77 -22.70 12.11
CA ALA A 93 19.06 -23.42 13.17
C ALA A 93 18.89 -22.55 14.43
N HIS A 94 17.81 -21.76 14.48
CA HIS A 94 17.10 -21.34 15.71
C HIS A 94 15.87 -20.51 15.31
N LEU A 95 14.78 -21.17 14.96
CA LEU A 95 13.46 -20.55 14.74
C LEU A 95 12.43 -21.35 15.53
N GLN A 96 11.79 -20.73 16.52
CA GLN A 96 10.87 -21.43 17.42
C GLN A 96 9.56 -21.73 16.67
N SER A 97 9.25 -23.01 16.48
CA SER A 97 8.00 -23.46 15.88
C SER A 97 6.83 -23.18 16.84
N PRO A 98 5.63 -22.87 16.33
CA PRO A 98 4.41 -22.88 17.12
C PRO A 98 4.26 -24.19 17.91
N GLU A 99 3.74 -24.10 19.14
CA GLU A 99 3.59 -25.26 20.02
C GLU A 99 2.33 -26.05 19.62
N ARG A 100 2.46 -27.33 19.27
CA ARG A 100 1.28 -28.18 19.02
C ARG A 100 0.59 -28.54 20.33
N ILE A 101 -0.50 -27.85 20.63
CA ILE A 101 -1.26 -28.05 21.88
C ILE A 101 -2.25 -29.20 21.78
N HIS A 102 -2.72 -29.53 20.57
CA HIS A 102 -3.67 -30.60 20.35
C HIS A 102 -3.62 -31.20 18.94
N GLN A 103 -4.06 -32.44 18.83
CA GLN A 103 -4.28 -33.16 17.58
C GLN A 103 -5.64 -33.84 17.68
N LEU A 104 -6.62 -33.35 16.92
CA LEU A 104 -7.98 -33.86 16.86
C LEU A 104 -8.02 -34.89 15.73
N LYS A 105 -8.21 -36.17 16.05
CA LYS A 105 -8.23 -37.24 15.04
C LYS A 105 -9.66 -37.62 14.65
N HIS A 106 -9.87 -37.88 13.36
CA HIS A 106 -11.11 -38.40 12.78
C HIS A 106 -10.87 -39.73 12.04
N ASP A 107 -11.92 -40.27 11.42
CA ASP A 107 -11.92 -41.48 10.58
C ASP A 107 -11.85 -41.19 9.06
N SER A 108 -11.77 -39.90 8.68
CA SER A 108 -11.84 -39.42 7.30
C SER A 108 -11.06 -38.11 7.13
N SER A 109 -10.55 -37.87 5.93
CA SER A 109 -9.64 -36.77 5.62
C SER A 109 -10.31 -35.40 5.76
N VAL A 110 -9.58 -34.43 6.31
CA VAL A 110 -10.08 -33.06 6.55
C VAL A 110 -9.74 -32.18 5.35
N LEU A 111 -10.77 -31.70 4.67
CA LEU A 111 -10.65 -30.95 3.42
C LEU A 111 -10.90 -29.45 3.59
N ALA A 112 -11.73 -29.06 4.56
CA ALA A 112 -12.12 -27.69 4.80
C ALA A 112 -12.15 -27.36 6.31
N LEU A 113 -11.83 -26.12 6.68
CA LEU A 113 -11.86 -25.62 8.05
C LEU A 113 -12.47 -24.23 8.12
N ALA A 114 -13.30 -24.00 9.14
CA ALA A 114 -13.74 -22.68 9.56
C ALA A 114 -13.69 -22.59 11.10
N VAL A 115 -13.54 -21.38 11.64
CA VAL A 115 -13.36 -21.15 13.08
C VAL A 115 -14.04 -19.86 13.53
N ASN A 116 -14.53 -19.83 14.76
CA ASN A 116 -14.81 -18.60 15.49
C ASN A 116 -13.96 -18.56 16.78
N ASP A 117 -14.40 -17.82 17.78
CA ASP A 117 -13.82 -17.70 19.10
C ASP A 117 -14.20 -18.85 20.06
N GLU A 118 -15.15 -19.72 19.71
CA GLU A 118 -15.63 -20.82 20.55
C GLU A 118 -15.35 -22.23 19.98
N PHE A 119 -15.39 -22.39 18.65
CA PHE A 119 -15.44 -23.67 17.96
C PHE A 119 -14.53 -23.77 16.72
N ILE A 120 -14.07 -24.99 16.45
CA ILE A 120 -13.44 -25.43 15.20
C ILE A 120 -14.47 -26.26 14.42
N TYR A 121 -14.78 -25.83 13.20
CA TYR A 121 -15.62 -26.56 12.24
C TYR A 121 -14.72 -27.20 11.18
N ALA A 122 -14.83 -28.52 10.96
CA ALA A 122 -14.11 -29.21 9.88
C ALA A 122 -15.05 -29.95 8.94
N GLY A 123 -14.79 -29.84 7.64
CA GLY A 123 -15.47 -30.57 6.58
C GLY A 123 -14.65 -31.78 6.14
N THR A 124 -15.29 -32.95 6.06
CA THR A 124 -14.60 -34.22 5.79
C THR A 124 -14.81 -34.73 4.37
N HIS A 125 -13.94 -35.64 3.94
CA HIS A 125 -14.07 -36.36 2.66
C HIS A 125 -15.35 -37.20 2.56
N ASP A 126 -15.87 -37.70 3.68
CA ASP A 126 -17.13 -38.45 3.76
C ASP A 126 -18.40 -37.58 3.82
N GLY A 127 -18.29 -36.25 3.70
CA GLY A 127 -19.44 -35.35 3.63
C GLY A 127 -19.99 -34.91 4.98
N GLU A 128 -19.19 -34.99 6.05
CA GLU A 128 -19.59 -34.60 7.40
C GLU A 128 -19.04 -33.22 7.79
N ILE A 129 -19.74 -32.57 8.73
CA ILE A 129 -19.22 -31.44 9.49
C ILE A 129 -19.01 -31.88 10.94
N LEU A 130 -17.80 -31.64 11.43
CA LEU A 130 -17.36 -31.91 12.81
C LEU A 130 -17.15 -30.59 13.54
N VAL A 131 -17.56 -30.52 14.80
CA VAL A 131 -17.44 -29.32 15.63
C VAL A 131 -16.74 -29.66 16.94
N TRP A 132 -15.56 -29.11 17.15
CA TRP A 132 -14.82 -29.20 18.41
C TRP A 132 -14.82 -27.88 19.15
N SER A 133 -14.86 -27.92 20.48
CA SER A 133 -14.69 -26.76 21.35
C SER A 133 -13.23 -26.29 21.35
N LEU A 134 -12.97 -25.00 21.12
CA LEU A 134 -11.64 -24.40 21.31
C LEU A 134 -11.20 -24.37 22.79
N GLY A 135 -12.16 -24.41 23.72
CA GLY A 135 -11.89 -24.36 25.15
C GLY A 135 -11.60 -25.72 25.80
N THR A 136 -12.03 -26.82 25.19
CA THR A 136 -11.86 -28.18 25.75
C THR A 136 -11.29 -29.21 24.76
N PHE A 137 -11.19 -28.88 23.47
CA PHE A 137 -10.79 -29.78 22.38
C PHE A 137 -11.66 -31.05 22.23
N GLN A 138 -12.80 -31.11 22.92
CA GLN A 138 -13.76 -32.20 22.79
C GLN A 138 -14.68 -31.98 21.59
N LEU A 139 -15.05 -33.08 20.92
CA LEU A 139 -16.05 -33.09 19.87
C LEU A 139 -17.42 -32.79 20.50
N VAL A 140 -18.03 -31.68 20.09
CA VAL A 140 -19.31 -31.18 20.59
C VAL A 140 -20.45 -31.69 19.71
N GLN A 141 -20.26 -31.70 18.39
CA GLN A 141 -21.30 -32.09 17.44
C GLN A 141 -20.68 -32.70 16.16
N ARG A 142 -21.38 -33.68 15.56
CA ARG A 142 -21.08 -34.33 14.28
C ARG A 142 -22.39 -34.38 13.49
N VAL A 143 -22.36 -34.04 12.21
CA VAL A 143 -23.53 -34.09 11.32
C VAL A 143 -23.13 -34.53 9.92
N GLN A 144 -23.89 -35.45 9.32
CA GLN A 144 -23.79 -35.71 7.88
C GLN A 144 -24.38 -34.49 7.15
N ALA A 145 -23.53 -33.73 6.47
CA ALA A 145 -23.89 -32.44 5.88
C ALA A 145 -24.21 -32.56 4.38
N HIS A 146 -23.49 -33.44 3.69
CA HIS A 146 -23.52 -33.63 2.24
C HIS A 146 -23.43 -35.12 1.89
N LYS A 147 -23.73 -35.47 0.63
CA LYS A 147 -23.59 -36.84 0.09
C LYS A 147 -22.19 -37.14 -0.45
N ARG A 148 -21.39 -36.08 -0.57
CA ARG A 148 -20.04 -36.04 -1.13
C ARG A 148 -19.16 -35.21 -0.22
N SER A 149 -17.86 -35.28 -0.47
CA SER A 149 -16.82 -34.58 0.27
C SER A 149 -17.13 -33.09 0.44
N VAL A 150 -17.02 -32.56 1.66
CA VAL A 150 -17.18 -31.13 1.94
C VAL A 150 -15.93 -30.40 1.46
N LEU A 151 -16.06 -29.59 0.42
CA LEU A 151 -14.94 -28.93 -0.27
C LEU A 151 -14.63 -27.55 0.28
N CYS A 152 -15.63 -26.83 0.79
CA CYS A 152 -15.46 -25.51 1.40
C CYS A 152 -16.26 -25.40 2.71
N LEU A 153 -15.70 -24.68 3.68
CA LEU A 153 -16.41 -24.14 4.83
C LEU A 153 -16.13 -22.64 4.91
N PHE A 154 -17.18 -21.83 4.97
CA PHE A 154 -17.09 -20.38 5.15
C PHE A 154 -17.96 -19.97 6.34
N LEU A 155 -17.44 -19.13 7.23
CA LEU A 155 -18.20 -18.64 8.39
C LEU A 155 -18.33 -17.12 8.32
N SER A 156 -19.55 -16.61 8.30
CA SER A 156 -19.79 -15.16 8.24
C SER A 156 -19.48 -14.50 9.59
N SER A 157 -18.86 -13.32 9.56
CA SER A 157 -18.75 -12.46 10.73
C SER A 157 -20.13 -11.91 11.16
N PRO A 158 -20.31 -11.51 12.44
CA PRO A 158 -21.52 -10.85 12.90
C PRO A 158 -21.83 -9.56 12.13
N THR A 159 -23.11 -9.21 11.98
CA THR A 159 -23.49 -7.97 11.29
C THR A 159 -23.41 -6.75 12.23
N ASP A 160 -22.97 -5.60 11.71
CA ASP A 160 -22.88 -4.33 12.48
C ASP A 160 -24.21 -3.93 13.15
N LYS A 161 -25.35 -4.34 12.58
CA LYS A 161 -26.69 -4.05 13.10
C LYS A 161 -26.96 -4.70 14.46
N ASP A 162 -26.38 -5.86 14.74
CA ASP A 162 -26.58 -6.58 16.01
C ASP A 162 -25.70 -6.03 17.16
N ILE A 163 -24.57 -5.39 16.84
CA ILE A 163 -23.63 -4.84 17.85
C ILE A 163 -24.28 -3.71 18.66
N THR A 164 -25.29 -3.03 18.10
CA THR A 164 -25.98 -1.89 18.73
C THR A 164 -27.10 -2.23 19.69
N LYS A 165 -27.48 -3.52 19.83
CA LYS A 165 -28.51 -3.95 20.80
C LYS A 165 -27.87 -4.54 22.06
N PRO A 166 -28.01 -3.91 23.24
CA PRO A 166 -27.60 -4.55 24.49
C PRO A 166 -28.47 -5.79 24.77
N SER A 167 -27.82 -6.85 25.24
CA SER A 167 -28.48 -8.12 25.58
C SER A 167 -29.26 -7.99 26.91
N SER A 168 -30.45 -7.43 26.85
CA SER A 168 -31.33 -7.32 28.02
C SER A 168 -32.82 -7.31 27.66
N SER A 169 -33.45 -8.49 27.67
CA SER A 169 -34.87 -8.65 28.06
C SER A 169 -35.21 -10.13 28.23
N ASP A 170 -35.36 -10.57 29.48
CA ASP A 170 -36.20 -11.73 29.79
C ASP A 170 -37.66 -11.32 29.51
N ASP A 171 -38.24 -11.78 28.40
CA ASP A 171 -39.70 -11.75 28.26
C ASP A 171 -40.19 -12.99 27.51
N ALA A 172 -40.95 -13.82 28.22
CA ALA A 172 -41.32 -15.16 27.79
C ALA A 172 -42.65 -15.13 27.00
N SER A 173 -42.57 -14.76 25.73
CA SER A 173 -43.62 -15.02 24.73
C SER A 173 -43.01 -15.75 23.53
N GLU A 174 -43.85 -16.50 22.79
CA GLU A 174 -43.40 -17.61 21.91
C GLU A 174 -42.29 -17.21 20.91
N PRO A 175 -41.19 -17.98 20.81
CA PRO A 175 -40.04 -17.59 20.02
C PRO A 175 -40.29 -17.79 18.52
N GLN A 176 -40.63 -16.71 17.84
CA GLN A 176 -40.44 -16.61 16.39
C GLN A 176 -38.92 -16.63 16.13
N GLU A 177 -38.36 -17.80 15.76
CA GLU A 177 -36.91 -18.02 15.60
C GLU A 177 -36.26 -16.91 14.74
N SER A 178 -35.55 -15.98 15.40
CA SER A 178 -34.78 -14.96 14.71
C SER A 178 -33.55 -15.59 14.05
N ARG A 179 -33.25 -15.16 12.83
CA ARG A 179 -32.09 -15.64 12.05
C ARG A 179 -30.80 -15.36 12.84
N PRO A 180 -29.88 -16.33 13.00
CA PRO A 180 -28.68 -16.14 13.79
C PRO A 180 -27.76 -15.07 13.17
N SER A 181 -27.05 -14.33 14.03
CA SER A 181 -26.17 -13.22 13.65
C SER A 181 -24.91 -13.63 12.86
N SER A 182 -24.58 -14.92 12.85
CA SER A 182 -23.51 -15.53 12.05
C SER A 182 -24.03 -16.83 11.43
N LEU A 183 -23.51 -17.17 10.24
CA LEU A 183 -23.93 -18.29 9.41
C LEU A 183 -22.72 -19.09 8.96
N LEU A 184 -22.80 -20.42 9.10
CA LEU A 184 -21.82 -21.35 8.55
C LEU A 184 -22.33 -21.85 7.20
N PHE A 185 -21.49 -21.80 6.18
CA PHE A 185 -21.76 -22.28 4.83
C PHE A 185 -20.87 -23.48 4.55
N SER A 186 -21.42 -24.51 3.91
CA SER A 186 -20.66 -25.65 3.40
C SER A 186 -21.02 -25.93 1.94
N SER A 187 -20.03 -26.20 1.12
CA SER A 187 -20.21 -26.74 -0.25
C SER A 187 -19.54 -28.09 -0.38
N ALA A 188 -19.97 -28.88 -1.36
CA ALA A 188 -19.46 -30.22 -1.58
C ALA A 188 -19.49 -30.63 -3.06
N GLY A 189 -18.89 -31.79 -3.36
CA GLY A 189 -18.94 -32.45 -4.67
C GLY A 189 -20.28 -33.11 -5.02
N ASP A 190 -21.38 -32.67 -4.39
CA ASP A 190 -22.76 -33.05 -4.73
C ASP A 190 -23.56 -31.89 -5.37
N ALA A 191 -22.87 -30.79 -5.72
CA ALA A 191 -23.44 -29.57 -6.28
C ALA A 191 -24.47 -28.86 -5.36
N ILE A 192 -24.48 -29.18 -4.06
CA ILE A 192 -25.30 -28.54 -3.04
C ILE A 192 -24.45 -27.60 -2.19
N ILE A 193 -25.02 -26.46 -1.80
CA ILE A 193 -24.51 -25.59 -0.75
C ILE A 193 -25.52 -25.60 0.39
N SER A 194 -25.04 -25.86 1.61
CA SER A 194 -25.86 -25.88 2.82
C SER A 194 -25.48 -24.72 3.73
N VAL A 195 -26.48 -24.06 4.31
CA VAL A 195 -26.31 -22.97 5.28
C VAL A 195 -26.82 -23.43 6.64
N TRP A 196 -26.01 -23.25 7.67
CA TRP A 196 -26.22 -23.81 9.01
C TRP A 196 -26.19 -22.71 10.07
N CYS A 197 -26.96 -22.88 11.13
CA CYS A 197 -26.75 -22.12 12.37
C CYS A 197 -25.47 -22.63 13.05
N PRO A 198 -24.42 -21.81 13.24
CA PRO A 198 -23.13 -22.28 13.76
C PRO A 198 -23.19 -22.78 15.21
N ARG A 199 -24.21 -22.39 15.98
CA ARG A 199 -24.41 -22.84 17.38
C ARG A 199 -25.19 -24.15 17.55
N THR A 200 -26.02 -24.54 16.57
CA THR A 200 -26.92 -25.71 16.70
C THR A 200 -26.76 -26.73 15.59
N LEU A 201 -26.05 -26.38 14.51
CA LEU A 201 -26.03 -27.05 13.21
C LEU A 201 -27.44 -27.38 12.65
N LYS A 202 -28.45 -26.57 12.99
CA LYS A 202 -29.73 -26.61 12.30
C LYS A 202 -29.50 -26.12 10.86
N ARG A 203 -29.82 -26.97 9.87
CA ARG A 203 -29.73 -26.62 8.45
C ARG A 203 -30.82 -25.62 8.11
N LEU A 204 -30.42 -24.39 7.81
CA LEU A 204 -31.31 -23.27 7.51
C LEU A 204 -31.71 -23.31 6.03
N TYR A 205 -30.71 -23.34 5.15
CA TYR A 205 -30.91 -23.33 3.70
C TYR A 205 -30.20 -24.50 3.02
N GLU A 206 -30.85 -25.02 1.99
CA GLU A 206 -30.28 -25.87 0.93
C GLU A 206 -30.31 -25.05 -0.35
N ILE A 207 -29.19 -24.96 -1.06
CA ILE A 207 -29.02 -24.11 -2.25
C ILE A 207 -28.44 -24.98 -3.37
N TYR A 208 -29.02 -24.91 -4.56
CA TYR A 208 -28.51 -25.59 -5.74
C TYR A 208 -28.68 -24.76 -7.00
N SER A 209 -27.89 -25.06 -8.03
CA SER A 209 -28.02 -24.42 -9.34
C SER A 209 -29.05 -25.11 -10.23
N SER A 210 -29.82 -24.31 -10.98
CA SER A 210 -30.65 -24.78 -12.10
C SER A 210 -29.85 -25.54 -13.17
N HIS A 211 -28.53 -25.32 -13.24
CA HIS A 211 -27.62 -25.94 -14.21
C HIS A 211 -26.68 -26.95 -13.54
N ASP A 212 -26.01 -27.79 -14.33
CA ASP A 212 -24.92 -28.61 -13.80
C ASP A 212 -23.65 -27.77 -13.63
N VAL A 213 -23.09 -27.87 -12.42
CA VAL A 213 -21.94 -27.07 -11.98
C VAL A 213 -20.73 -27.92 -11.62
N GLY A 214 -20.91 -29.25 -11.51
CA GLY A 214 -19.92 -30.15 -10.96
C GLY A 214 -19.63 -29.86 -9.49
N ASP A 215 -18.36 -29.97 -9.10
CA ASP A 215 -17.91 -29.65 -7.75
C ASP A 215 -17.99 -28.14 -7.46
N VAL A 216 -18.44 -27.76 -6.26
CA VAL A 216 -18.46 -26.37 -5.79
C VAL A 216 -17.29 -26.15 -4.82
N PHE A 217 -16.21 -25.56 -5.34
CA PHE A 217 -14.92 -25.43 -4.64
C PHE A 217 -14.88 -24.28 -3.64
N SER A 218 -15.59 -23.18 -3.89
CA SER A 218 -15.49 -21.98 -3.07
C SER A 218 -16.85 -21.31 -2.83
N VAL A 219 -17.00 -20.73 -1.63
CA VAL A 219 -18.19 -19.98 -1.20
C VAL A 219 -17.75 -18.68 -0.52
N ALA A 220 -18.39 -17.57 -0.88
CA ALA A 220 -18.26 -16.29 -0.21
C ALA A 220 -19.65 -15.70 0.08
N TYR A 221 -19.80 -14.90 1.13
CA TYR A 221 -21.09 -14.31 1.50
C TYR A 221 -20.95 -12.83 1.86
N SER A 222 -21.70 -11.98 1.15
CA SER A 222 -21.83 -10.55 1.46
C SER A 222 -22.94 -10.36 2.49
N SER A 223 -22.58 -9.89 3.69
CA SER A 223 -23.55 -9.54 4.72
C SER A 223 -24.27 -8.23 4.41
N GLN A 224 -23.65 -7.34 3.63
CA GLN A 224 -24.25 -6.10 3.13
C GLN A 224 -25.42 -6.37 2.18
N ASN A 225 -25.25 -7.32 1.26
CA ASN A 225 -26.23 -7.65 0.22
C ASN A 225 -27.06 -8.91 0.52
N ASP A 226 -26.85 -9.57 1.68
CA ASP A 226 -27.49 -10.84 2.08
C ASP A 226 -27.38 -11.95 1.01
N THR A 227 -26.26 -11.96 0.27
CA THR A 227 -26.09 -12.73 -0.96
C THR A 227 -24.89 -13.66 -0.85
N VAL A 228 -25.12 -14.94 -1.19
CA VAL A 228 -24.10 -15.99 -1.29
C VAL A 228 -23.58 -16.02 -2.72
N TYR A 229 -22.27 -16.13 -2.89
CA TYR A 229 -21.57 -16.32 -4.15
C TYR A 229 -20.87 -17.69 -4.13
N ILE A 230 -20.98 -18.45 -5.21
CA ILE A 230 -20.39 -19.79 -5.34
C ILE A 230 -19.47 -19.85 -6.56
N GLY A 231 -18.32 -20.50 -6.39
CA GLY A 231 -17.33 -20.74 -7.44
C GLY A 231 -17.24 -22.25 -7.73
N ALA A 232 -17.43 -22.63 -8.99
CA ALA A 232 -17.66 -24.02 -9.36
C ALA A 232 -16.72 -24.57 -10.45
N GLN A 233 -16.76 -25.89 -10.62
CA GLN A 233 -15.99 -26.65 -11.60
C GLN A 233 -16.35 -26.28 -13.05
N ASN A 234 -17.61 -25.93 -13.33
CA ASN A 234 -18.04 -25.47 -14.65
C ASN A 234 -17.56 -24.05 -15.03
N THR A 235 -16.58 -23.48 -14.31
CA THR A 235 -15.96 -22.16 -14.53
C THR A 235 -16.85 -20.93 -14.24
N SER A 236 -18.06 -21.15 -13.73
CA SER A 236 -18.99 -20.06 -13.39
C SER A 236 -18.82 -19.52 -11.97
N ILE A 237 -19.13 -18.24 -11.80
CA ILE A 237 -19.53 -17.67 -10.50
C ILE A 237 -21.06 -17.49 -10.54
N GLN A 238 -21.74 -17.94 -9.50
CA GLN A 238 -23.21 -17.82 -9.38
C GLN A 238 -23.60 -17.25 -8.02
N TRP A 239 -24.79 -16.67 -7.91
CA TRP A 239 -25.23 -16.06 -6.66
C TRP A 239 -26.71 -16.25 -6.33
N VAL A 240 -27.04 -16.18 -5.04
CA VAL A 240 -28.43 -16.12 -4.57
C VAL A 240 -28.54 -15.37 -3.26
N ARG A 241 -29.61 -14.61 -3.10
CA ARG A 241 -29.93 -13.87 -1.88
C ARG A 241 -30.77 -14.74 -0.94
N LEU A 242 -30.35 -14.86 0.32
CA LEU A 242 -30.97 -15.83 1.25
C LEU A 242 -32.40 -15.47 1.65
N ASN A 243 -32.71 -14.18 1.72
CA ASN A 243 -34.06 -13.67 1.97
C ASN A 243 -34.90 -13.46 0.69
N ASP A 244 -34.44 -13.92 -0.49
CA ASP A 244 -35.21 -13.82 -1.74
C ASP A 244 -36.43 -14.74 -1.70
N PRO A 245 -37.66 -14.24 -1.95
CA PRO A 245 -38.84 -15.07 -2.08
C PRO A 245 -38.95 -15.80 -3.43
N GLU A 246 -38.38 -15.26 -4.52
CA GLU A 246 -38.51 -15.82 -5.88
C GLU A 246 -37.56 -17.01 -6.09
N ALA A 247 -36.42 -17.01 -5.42
CA ALA A 247 -35.49 -18.14 -5.40
C ALA A 247 -36.03 -19.36 -4.63
N ARG A 248 -37.12 -19.25 -3.85
CA ARG A 248 -37.63 -20.33 -2.99
C ARG A 248 -38.39 -21.40 -3.76
N VAL A 249 -37.97 -22.65 -3.59
CA VAL A 249 -38.53 -23.81 -4.26
C VAL A 249 -38.98 -24.89 -3.28
N LEU A 250 -39.81 -25.82 -3.76
CA LEU A 250 -40.25 -26.98 -2.98
C LEU A 250 -39.08 -27.97 -2.79
N HIS A 251 -38.99 -28.60 -1.61
CA HIS A 251 -38.02 -29.66 -1.31
C HIS A 251 -38.03 -30.85 -2.30
N GLU A 252 -39.14 -31.03 -3.01
CA GLU A 252 -39.36 -32.10 -3.99
C GLU A 252 -39.23 -31.62 -5.45
N SER A 253 -38.65 -30.43 -5.68
CA SER A 253 -38.40 -29.90 -7.02
C SER A 253 -37.72 -30.93 -7.93
N ALA A 254 -38.25 -31.05 -9.15
CA ALA A 254 -37.70 -31.89 -10.20
C ALA A 254 -36.34 -31.37 -10.72
N GLN A 255 -36.01 -30.09 -10.50
CA GLN A 255 -34.72 -29.50 -10.88
C GLN A 255 -33.60 -29.73 -9.87
N HIS A 256 -33.93 -30.22 -8.67
CA HIS A 256 -32.93 -30.57 -7.65
C HIS A 256 -31.91 -31.57 -8.22
N PRO A 257 -30.59 -31.44 -7.98
CA PRO A 257 -29.55 -32.30 -8.57
C PRO A 257 -29.80 -33.81 -8.43
N ASP A 258 -30.34 -34.25 -7.28
CA ASP A 258 -30.74 -35.65 -7.04
C ASP A 258 -31.86 -36.19 -7.94
N ARG A 259 -32.67 -35.31 -8.55
CA ARG A 259 -33.90 -35.66 -9.29
C ARG A 259 -33.88 -35.23 -10.75
N ARG A 260 -33.16 -34.15 -11.09
CA ARG A 260 -33.07 -33.64 -12.47
C ARG A 260 -32.47 -34.67 -13.41
N TYR A 261 -32.98 -34.71 -14.64
CA TYR A 261 -32.54 -35.66 -15.64
C TYR A 261 -31.06 -35.46 -16.01
N HIS A 262 -30.23 -36.48 -15.80
CA HIS A 262 -28.82 -36.49 -16.14
C HIS A 262 -28.54 -37.44 -17.31
N ARG A 263 -28.02 -36.91 -18.42
CA ARG A 263 -27.81 -37.65 -19.68
C ARG A 263 -27.00 -38.93 -19.53
N PHE A 264 -26.13 -39.06 -18.53
CA PHE A 264 -25.36 -40.29 -18.28
C PHE A 264 -26.07 -41.31 -17.38
N PHE A 265 -26.80 -40.87 -16.34
CA PHE A 265 -27.38 -41.79 -15.34
C PHE A 265 -28.82 -42.21 -15.69
N ASP A 266 -29.56 -41.34 -16.36
CA ASP A 266 -30.97 -41.55 -16.69
C ASP A 266 -31.20 -41.93 -18.17
N SER A 267 -30.11 -42.09 -18.94
CA SER A 267 -30.18 -42.68 -20.28
C SER A 267 -30.50 -44.17 -20.21
N LYS A 268 -31.52 -44.58 -20.96
CA LYS A 268 -31.89 -46.00 -21.13
C LYS A 268 -31.02 -46.63 -22.20
N ALA A 269 -30.32 -47.71 -21.87
CA ALA A 269 -29.66 -48.56 -22.86
C ALA A 269 -30.69 -49.16 -23.85
N VAL A 270 -30.27 -49.51 -25.06
CA VAL A 270 -31.11 -50.22 -26.03
C VAL A 270 -31.50 -51.59 -25.44
N GLY A 271 -32.77 -51.75 -25.08
CA GLY A 271 -33.29 -52.92 -24.34
C GLY A 271 -33.79 -52.62 -22.93
N GLY A 272 -33.43 -51.46 -22.35
CA GLY A 272 -34.16 -50.84 -21.25
C GLY A 272 -33.89 -51.33 -19.82
N THR A 273 -32.91 -50.71 -19.16
CA THR A 273 -32.96 -50.31 -17.74
C THR A 273 -32.10 -49.07 -17.56
N SER A 274 -32.43 -48.22 -16.58
CA SER A 274 -31.58 -47.08 -16.20
C SER A 274 -30.59 -47.52 -15.13
N THR A 275 -29.39 -46.95 -15.11
CA THR A 275 -28.44 -47.18 -14.02
C THR A 275 -29.02 -46.62 -12.71
N PRO A 276 -29.18 -47.42 -11.65
CA PRO A 276 -29.70 -46.92 -10.38
C PRO A 276 -28.77 -45.83 -9.81
N ARG A 277 -29.34 -44.68 -9.42
CA ARG A 277 -28.59 -43.66 -8.67
C ARG A 277 -28.11 -44.27 -7.35
N ARG A 278 -26.83 -44.09 -7.00
CA ARG A 278 -26.23 -44.64 -5.78
C ARG A 278 -26.94 -44.06 -4.55
N ASN A 279 -27.48 -44.94 -3.71
CA ASN A 279 -28.11 -44.57 -2.44
C ASN A 279 -27.31 -45.21 -1.30
N ASP A 280 -26.73 -44.38 -0.44
CA ASP A 280 -26.00 -44.76 0.77
C ASP A 280 -26.89 -44.43 1.97
N ASP A 281 -27.01 -45.32 2.96
CA ASP A 281 -27.89 -45.11 4.10
C ASP A 281 -27.55 -43.83 4.88
N ARG A 282 -26.28 -43.39 4.85
CA ARG A 282 -25.84 -42.10 5.42
C ARG A 282 -26.56 -40.90 4.81
N PHE A 283 -26.98 -40.96 3.54
CA PHE A 283 -27.70 -39.85 2.90
C PHE A 283 -29.06 -39.57 3.54
N SER A 284 -29.65 -40.56 4.22
CA SER A 284 -30.88 -40.37 5.01
C SER A 284 -30.65 -39.62 6.33
N MET A 285 -29.40 -39.50 6.78
CA MET A 285 -29.02 -38.78 8.01
C MET A 285 -28.85 -37.27 7.79
N ILE A 286 -28.82 -36.81 6.52
CA ILE A 286 -28.66 -35.38 6.20
C ILE A 286 -29.91 -34.62 6.68
N PRO A 287 -29.78 -33.60 7.56
CA PRO A 287 -30.92 -32.85 8.04
C PRO A 287 -31.68 -32.15 6.89
N LYS A 288 -33.01 -32.14 6.96
CA LYS A 288 -33.82 -31.30 6.07
C LYS A 288 -33.56 -29.82 6.37
N ALA A 289 -33.33 -29.02 5.32
CA ALA A 289 -33.25 -27.57 5.45
C ALA A 289 -34.62 -26.95 5.85
N GLN A 290 -34.62 -25.74 6.40
CA GLN A 290 -35.86 -24.97 6.63
C GLN A 290 -36.41 -24.35 5.33
N SER A 291 -35.55 -24.11 4.35
CA SER A 291 -35.90 -23.55 3.04
C SER A 291 -34.95 -24.06 1.98
N VAL A 292 -35.44 -24.20 0.75
CA VAL A 292 -34.63 -24.60 -0.41
C VAL A 292 -34.64 -23.45 -1.41
N LEU A 293 -33.46 -23.11 -1.92
CA LEU A 293 -33.25 -22.04 -2.90
C LEU A 293 -32.68 -22.62 -4.20
N GLU A 294 -33.23 -22.21 -5.33
CA GLU A 294 -32.70 -22.52 -6.67
C GLU A 294 -32.08 -21.26 -7.28
N ILE A 295 -30.84 -21.37 -7.75
CA ILE A 295 -30.15 -20.26 -8.43
C ILE A 295 -30.75 -20.07 -9.82
N SER A 296 -31.33 -18.89 -10.05
CA SER A 296 -31.96 -18.52 -11.31
C SER A 296 -30.92 -18.38 -12.44
N GLN A 297 -31.36 -18.56 -13.68
CA GLN A 297 -30.46 -18.48 -14.85
C GLN A 297 -29.84 -17.09 -15.04
N GLY A 298 -30.50 -16.03 -14.57
CA GLY A 298 -29.95 -14.66 -14.58
C GLY A 298 -28.87 -14.41 -13.53
N ALA A 299 -28.75 -15.28 -12.52
CA ALA A 299 -27.80 -15.14 -11.42
C ALA A 299 -26.52 -15.99 -11.63
N ILE A 300 -26.10 -16.16 -12.88
CA ILE A 300 -25.00 -17.03 -13.31
C ILE A 300 -24.08 -16.28 -14.28
N HIS A 301 -22.86 -15.97 -13.85
CA HIS A 301 -21.79 -15.51 -14.73
C HIS A 301 -20.98 -16.73 -15.22
N GLN A 302 -21.31 -17.21 -16.42
CA GLN A 302 -20.53 -18.26 -17.10
C GLN A 302 -19.12 -17.75 -17.44
N PHE A 303 -18.14 -18.66 -17.50
CA PHE A 303 -16.74 -18.35 -17.83
C PHE A 303 -16.17 -17.15 -17.05
N ALA A 304 -16.51 -17.06 -15.75
CA ALA A 304 -15.94 -16.04 -14.88
C ALA A 304 -14.40 -16.14 -14.86
N HIS A 305 -13.89 -17.36 -14.96
CA HIS A 305 -12.50 -17.71 -15.28
C HIS A 305 -12.47 -18.69 -16.45
N PHE A 306 -11.32 -18.85 -17.12
CA PHE A 306 -11.07 -19.91 -18.11
C PHE A 306 -10.54 -21.21 -17.44
N GLY A 307 -11.00 -21.47 -16.22
CA GLY A 307 -10.62 -22.60 -15.39
C GLY A 307 -11.53 -22.68 -14.15
N TYR A 308 -11.30 -23.68 -13.29
CA TYR A 308 -12.10 -23.85 -12.07
C TYR A 308 -11.94 -22.64 -11.13
N VAL A 309 -13.03 -22.22 -10.46
CA VAL A 309 -12.99 -21.11 -9.50
C VAL A 309 -12.60 -21.65 -8.12
N TYR A 310 -11.30 -21.86 -7.92
CA TYR A 310 -10.74 -22.58 -6.77
C TYR A 310 -10.95 -21.87 -5.44
N CYS A 311 -10.79 -20.55 -5.41
CA CYS A 311 -10.89 -19.78 -4.17
C CYS A 311 -11.60 -18.43 -4.39
N MET A 312 -12.33 -18.00 -3.36
CA MET A 312 -12.97 -16.69 -3.31
C MET A 312 -12.90 -16.11 -1.91
N LEU A 313 -12.87 -14.78 -1.80
CA LEU A 313 -13.09 -14.05 -0.55
C LEU A 313 -13.88 -12.77 -0.83
N ILE A 314 -14.52 -12.23 0.19
CA ILE A 314 -15.07 -10.87 0.16
C ILE A 314 -14.21 -9.97 1.02
N SER A 315 -13.90 -8.79 0.51
CA SER A 315 -13.19 -7.73 1.23
C SER A 315 -13.95 -6.43 1.10
N ARG A 316 -13.93 -5.60 2.15
CA ARG A 316 -14.63 -4.32 2.19
C ARG A 316 -13.66 -3.20 1.84
N GLY A 317 -13.95 -2.45 0.78
CA GLY A 317 -13.08 -1.38 0.29
C GLY A 317 -11.62 -1.76 0.00
N PRO A 318 -11.30 -2.90 -0.66
CA PRO A 318 -9.92 -3.36 -0.86
C PRO A 318 -9.06 -2.50 -1.78
N THR A 319 -9.62 -1.48 -2.44
CA THR A 319 -8.88 -0.55 -3.31
C THR A 319 -9.57 0.81 -3.37
N VAL A 320 -8.81 1.87 -3.65
CA VAL A 320 -9.33 3.22 -3.91
C VAL A 320 -10.37 3.30 -5.03
N ARG A 321 -10.48 2.28 -5.90
CA ARG A 321 -11.47 2.19 -6.99
C ARG A 321 -12.91 1.90 -6.54
N VAL A 322 -13.13 1.48 -5.29
CA VAL A 322 -14.45 1.15 -4.72
C VAL A 322 -14.74 1.98 -3.46
N GLY A 323 -15.98 1.98 -2.98
CA GLY A 323 -16.33 2.58 -1.69
C GLY A 323 -15.63 1.88 -0.52
N GLN A 324 -15.31 2.60 0.57
CA GLN A 324 -14.68 1.96 1.75
C GLN A 324 -15.58 0.93 2.42
N ASP A 325 -16.89 1.14 2.36
CA ASP A 325 -17.90 0.25 2.95
C ASP A 325 -18.52 -0.71 1.92
N GLU A 326 -18.05 -0.69 0.67
CA GLU A 326 -18.53 -1.53 -0.44
C GLU A 326 -17.88 -2.93 -0.36
N ASP A 327 -18.70 -3.98 -0.28
CA ASP A 327 -18.24 -5.36 -0.38
C ASP A 327 -17.80 -5.65 -1.83
N VAL A 328 -16.56 -6.13 -2.00
CA VAL A 328 -16.00 -6.60 -3.27
C VAL A 328 -15.71 -8.09 -3.17
N LEU A 329 -16.18 -8.86 -4.14
CA LEU A 329 -15.80 -10.27 -4.30
C LEU A 329 -14.46 -10.36 -5.02
N ILE A 330 -13.54 -11.19 -4.53
CA ILE A 330 -12.26 -11.48 -5.16
C ILE A 330 -12.20 -12.98 -5.42
N SER A 331 -11.92 -13.39 -6.66
CA SER A 331 -11.85 -14.80 -7.08
C SER A 331 -10.49 -15.14 -7.69
N GLY A 332 -10.00 -16.36 -7.43
CA GLY A 332 -8.80 -16.93 -8.02
C GLY A 332 -9.15 -18.12 -8.92
N GLY A 333 -8.67 -18.08 -10.16
CA GLY A 333 -8.98 -19.07 -11.18
C GLY A 333 -7.89 -20.12 -11.40
N GLY A 334 -8.31 -21.25 -11.96
CA GLY A 334 -7.41 -22.26 -12.51
C GLY A 334 -6.60 -21.78 -13.72
N ASP A 335 -7.06 -20.70 -14.37
CA ASP A 335 -6.36 -19.96 -15.43
C ASP A 335 -5.25 -19.02 -14.92
N GLY A 336 -4.92 -19.06 -13.62
CA GLY A 336 -3.87 -18.26 -13.01
C GLY A 336 -4.20 -16.78 -12.81
N THR A 337 -5.40 -16.35 -13.24
CA THR A 337 -5.90 -14.98 -13.08
C THR A 337 -6.58 -14.80 -11.72
N ILE A 338 -6.60 -13.54 -11.27
CA ILE A 338 -7.34 -13.10 -10.10
C ILE A 338 -8.26 -11.98 -10.54
N LYS A 339 -9.54 -12.03 -10.17
CA LYS A 339 -10.54 -11.05 -10.58
C LYS A 339 -11.21 -10.41 -9.36
N LEU A 340 -11.43 -9.10 -9.43
CA LEU A 340 -12.22 -8.36 -8.45
C LEU A 340 -13.54 -7.97 -9.12
N TRP A 341 -14.63 -8.22 -8.40
CA TRP A 341 -15.99 -8.01 -8.87
C TRP A 341 -16.71 -7.04 -7.94
N ARG A 342 -17.23 -5.95 -8.50
CA ARG A 342 -18.19 -5.08 -7.82
C ARG A 342 -19.51 -5.83 -7.71
N LEU A 343 -20.18 -5.70 -6.57
CA LEU A 343 -21.46 -6.34 -6.29
C LEU A 343 -22.60 -5.34 -6.49
N ALA A 344 -23.65 -5.70 -7.23
CA ALA A 344 -24.75 -4.79 -7.53
C ALA A 344 -25.48 -4.30 -6.26
N HIS A 345 -25.54 -2.98 -6.08
CA HIS A 345 -26.27 -2.34 -4.98
C HIS A 345 -27.72 -1.99 -5.38
N HIS A 346 -28.71 -2.58 -4.70
CA HIS A 346 -30.06 -2.03 -4.72
C HIS A 346 -30.16 -0.79 -3.81
N ALA A 347 -29.76 0.36 -4.33
CA ALA A 347 -30.12 1.63 -3.73
C ALA A 347 -31.65 1.81 -3.79
N LYS A 348 -32.32 1.76 -2.63
CA LYS A 348 -33.71 2.24 -2.54
C LYS A 348 -33.72 3.75 -2.78
N THR A 349 -34.23 4.16 -3.92
CA THR A 349 -34.56 5.57 -4.19
C THR A 349 -35.63 6.02 -3.19
N THR A 350 -35.60 7.31 -2.82
CA THR A 350 -36.55 7.90 -1.86
C THR A 350 -38.00 7.92 -2.35
N ASP A 351 -38.26 7.57 -3.62
CA ASP A 351 -39.57 7.56 -4.27
C ASP A 351 -40.12 6.13 -4.49
N GLY A 352 -39.40 5.10 -4.04
CA GLY A 352 -39.85 3.70 -4.10
C GLY A 352 -39.84 3.04 -5.49
N SER A 353 -39.48 3.77 -6.55
CA SER A 353 -39.31 3.21 -7.89
C SER A 353 -37.99 2.47 -8.04
N VAL A 354 -38.07 1.16 -8.30
CA VAL A 354 -36.91 0.34 -8.70
C VAL A 354 -36.39 0.84 -10.06
N GLN A 355 -35.10 1.14 -10.13
CA GLN A 355 -34.46 1.61 -11.36
C GLN A 355 -34.19 0.40 -12.27
N THR A 356 -35.15 0.13 -13.15
CA THR A 356 -35.14 -0.98 -14.12
C THR A 356 -34.13 -0.72 -15.24
N GLY A 357 -32.88 -1.08 -15.01
CA GLY A 357 -31.80 -0.90 -16.00
C GLY A 357 -30.36 -1.08 -15.51
N ALA A 358 -30.12 -1.29 -14.20
CA ALA A 358 -28.82 -1.77 -13.72
C ALA A 358 -28.76 -3.29 -13.85
N GLU A 359 -27.69 -3.83 -14.42
CA GLU A 359 -27.48 -5.26 -14.58
C GLU A 359 -27.43 -5.96 -13.21
N GLU A 360 -28.31 -6.93 -12.98
CA GLU A 360 -28.36 -7.65 -11.71
C GLU A 360 -27.22 -8.66 -11.63
N GLY A 361 -26.21 -8.40 -10.79
CA GLY A 361 -25.16 -9.38 -10.54
C GLY A 361 -23.82 -8.81 -10.08
N ILE A 362 -22.78 -9.20 -10.82
CA ILE A 362 -21.37 -8.89 -10.56
C ILE A 362 -20.74 -8.20 -11.77
N GLU A 363 -19.96 -7.15 -11.54
CA GLU A 363 -19.24 -6.38 -12.57
C GLU A 363 -17.73 -6.54 -12.38
N GLU A 364 -17.00 -6.99 -13.41
CA GLU A 364 -15.53 -7.11 -13.35
C GLU A 364 -14.87 -5.72 -13.35
N ILE A 365 -14.21 -5.35 -12.24
CA ILE A 365 -13.54 -4.05 -12.10
C ILE A 365 -12.00 -4.12 -12.21
N MET A 366 -11.43 -5.32 -12.10
CA MET A 366 -10.00 -5.55 -12.16
C MET A 366 -9.66 -7.02 -12.42
N VAL A 367 -8.69 -7.25 -13.30
CA VAL A 367 -7.98 -8.51 -13.45
C VAL A 367 -6.51 -8.31 -13.06
N LEU A 368 -5.93 -9.32 -12.41
CA LEU A 368 -4.52 -9.45 -12.09
C LEU A 368 -4.00 -10.81 -12.56
N GLY A 369 -2.70 -10.91 -12.81
CA GLY A 369 -2.10 -12.09 -13.42
C GLY A 369 -2.30 -12.13 -14.94
N THR A 370 -2.00 -13.28 -15.52
CA THR A 370 -2.14 -13.60 -16.95
C THR A 370 -2.73 -15.00 -17.07
N ASP A 371 -3.41 -15.27 -18.17
CA ASP A 371 -3.92 -16.58 -18.57
C ASP A 371 -2.83 -17.66 -18.74
N GLU A 372 -1.58 -17.24 -18.97
CA GLU A 372 -0.42 -18.14 -18.98
C GLU A 372 0.15 -18.49 -17.58
N ALA A 373 -0.45 -17.99 -16.48
CA ALA A 373 0.10 -18.18 -15.14
C ALA A 373 -0.41 -19.43 -14.42
N GLU A 374 0.36 -19.91 -13.44
CA GLU A 374 -0.04 -21.04 -12.59
C GLU A 374 -1.33 -20.76 -11.79
N SER A 375 -2.17 -21.79 -11.66
CA SER A 375 -3.48 -21.74 -10.98
C SER A 375 -3.41 -21.09 -9.59
N VAL A 376 -4.39 -20.23 -9.28
CA VAL A 376 -4.53 -19.60 -7.96
C VAL A 376 -5.35 -20.51 -7.06
N LEU A 377 -4.70 -21.14 -6.08
CA LEU A 377 -5.33 -22.09 -5.17
C LEU A 377 -5.88 -21.45 -3.90
N SER A 378 -5.25 -20.37 -3.43
CA SER A 378 -5.66 -19.68 -2.20
C SER A 378 -5.40 -18.18 -2.25
N LEU A 379 -6.22 -17.42 -1.53
CA LEU A 379 -6.15 -15.96 -1.44
C LEU A 379 -6.19 -15.50 0.02
N ALA A 380 -5.43 -14.45 0.34
CA ALA A 380 -5.54 -13.70 1.59
C ALA A 380 -5.25 -12.22 1.34
N ILE A 381 -5.79 -11.31 2.16
CA ILE A 381 -5.71 -9.86 1.93
C ILE A 381 -5.34 -9.08 3.21
N ASP A 382 -4.54 -8.02 3.06
CA ASP A 382 -4.15 -7.06 4.11
C ASP A 382 -4.32 -5.63 3.59
N GLY A 383 -5.49 -5.01 3.79
CA GLY A 383 -5.83 -3.72 3.17
C GLY A 383 -5.88 -3.82 1.65
N SER A 384 -5.02 -3.06 0.94
CA SER A 384 -4.85 -3.11 -0.52
C SER A 384 -3.83 -4.15 -1.01
N PHE A 385 -3.23 -4.94 -0.10
CA PHE A 385 -2.24 -5.96 -0.45
C PHE A 385 -2.90 -7.33 -0.55
N LEU A 386 -2.95 -7.89 -1.75
CA LEU A 386 -3.50 -9.22 -2.01
C LEU A 386 -2.38 -10.25 -2.17
N TYR A 387 -2.51 -11.37 -1.46
CA TYR A 387 -1.61 -12.50 -1.49
C TYR A 387 -2.30 -13.67 -2.20
N SER A 388 -1.64 -14.25 -3.21
CA SER A 388 -2.17 -15.40 -3.95
C SER A 388 -1.21 -16.58 -3.88
N GLY A 389 -1.68 -17.70 -3.32
CA GLY A 389 -0.97 -18.98 -3.26
C GLY A 389 -1.18 -19.77 -4.55
N LYS A 390 -0.09 -20.27 -5.12
CA LYS A 390 -0.04 -20.95 -6.42
C LYS A 390 0.64 -22.33 -6.32
N LEU A 391 0.73 -23.01 -7.45
CA LEU A 391 1.50 -24.24 -7.61
C LEU A 391 3.00 -24.01 -7.28
N ASP A 392 3.73 -25.11 -7.07
CA ASP A 392 5.15 -25.10 -6.75
C ASP A 392 5.52 -24.20 -5.56
N GLY A 393 4.62 -24.02 -4.60
CA GLY A 393 4.91 -23.29 -3.36
C GLY A 393 5.15 -21.78 -3.50
N VAL A 394 4.69 -21.20 -4.61
CA VAL A 394 4.81 -19.77 -4.90
C VAL A 394 3.68 -18.98 -4.23
N ILE A 395 4.02 -17.84 -3.62
CA ILE A 395 3.07 -16.81 -3.19
C ILE A 395 3.40 -15.51 -3.93
N GLU A 396 2.44 -14.94 -4.63
CA GLU A 396 2.58 -13.62 -5.25
C GLU A 396 1.91 -12.54 -4.38
N LEU A 397 2.56 -11.38 -4.28
CA LEU A 397 2.04 -10.20 -3.59
C LEU A 397 1.68 -9.12 -4.62
N TRP A 398 0.43 -8.70 -4.59
CA TRP A 398 -0.14 -7.68 -5.48
C TRP A 398 -0.59 -6.46 -4.69
N ASP A 399 -0.34 -5.27 -5.26
CA ASP A 399 -0.96 -4.02 -4.83
C ASP A 399 -2.20 -3.74 -5.69
N LEU A 400 -3.37 -3.73 -5.06
CA LEU A 400 -4.65 -3.53 -5.73
C LEU A 400 -4.84 -2.09 -6.24
N ASP A 401 -4.19 -1.09 -5.63
CA ASP A 401 -4.35 0.30 -6.07
C ASP A 401 -3.59 0.58 -7.38
N THR A 402 -2.42 -0.03 -7.55
CA THR A 402 -1.59 0.11 -8.77
C THR A 402 -1.73 -1.04 -9.77
N LYS A 403 -2.36 -2.16 -9.39
CA LYS A 403 -2.36 -3.44 -10.12
C LYS A 403 -0.97 -4.07 -10.30
N GLN A 404 0.04 -3.64 -9.55
CA GLN A 404 1.42 -4.13 -9.71
C GLN A 404 1.70 -5.36 -8.84
N LYS A 405 2.44 -6.32 -9.39
CA LYS A 405 3.03 -7.43 -8.64
C LYS A 405 4.29 -6.92 -7.93
N LEU A 406 4.22 -6.77 -6.61
CA LEU A 406 5.31 -6.22 -5.80
C LEU A 406 6.38 -7.25 -5.44
N ARG A 407 6.01 -8.52 -5.27
CA ARG A 407 6.92 -9.58 -4.84
C ARG A 407 6.44 -10.97 -5.25
N VAL A 408 7.39 -11.88 -5.46
CA VAL A 408 7.18 -13.33 -5.50
C VAL A 408 7.96 -13.95 -4.35
N ILE A 409 7.30 -14.79 -3.55
CA ILE A 409 7.86 -15.47 -2.38
C ILE A 409 7.80 -16.98 -2.65
N LYS A 410 8.96 -17.64 -2.73
CA LYS A 410 9.06 -19.11 -2.74
C LYS A 410 8.92 -19.60 -1.29
N ALA A 411 7.68 -19.82 -0.86
CA ALA A 411 7.37 -20.21 0.51
C ALA A 411 7.56 -21.71 0.74
N HIS A 412 7.18 -22.53 -0.25
CA HIS A 412 7.17 -24.00 -0.14
C HIS A 412 7.81 -24.67 -1.37
N ASP A 413 7.97 -25.99 -1.27
CA ASP A 413 8.47 -26.86 -2.34
C ASP A 413 7.34 -27.72 -2.95
N ALA A 414 6.10 -27.38 -2.63
CA ALA A 414 4.85 -27.98 -3.10
C ALA A 414 3.72 -26.93 -3.01
N ASP A 415 2.62 -27.17 -3.71
CA ASP A 415 1.49 -26.26 -3.91
C ASP A 415 0.99 -25.58 -2.63
N VAL A 416 0.77 -24.25 -2.69
CA VAL A 416 0.26 -23.44 -1.57
C VAL A 416 -1.26 -23.59 -1.46
N MET A 417 -1.67 -24.67 -0.81
CA MET A 417 -3.08 -25.01 -0.60
C MET A 417 -3.84 -23.93 0.18
N THR A 418 -3.18 -23.26 1.15
CA THR A 418 -3.86 -22.27 1.99
C THR A 418 -3.00 -21.07 2.36
N LEU A 419 -3.65 -19.91 2.49
CA LEU A 419 -3.09 -18.65 3.00
C LEU A 419 -3.97 -18.09 4.11
N GLN A 420 -3.37 -17.49 5.13
CA GLN A 420 -4.06 -16.70 6.15
C GLN A 420 -3.23 -15.46 6.52
N ILE A 421 -3.86 -14.27 6.56
CA ILE A 421 -3.28 -13.05 7.14
C ILE A 421 -3.91 -12.83 8.50
N ARG A 422 -3.13 -12.94 9.58
CA ARG A 422 -3.54 -12.59 10.95
C ARG A 422 -2.35 -12.12 11.79
N TRP A 423 -2.61 -11.18 12.70
CA TRP A 423 -1.63 -10.65 13.67
C TRP A 423 -0.35 -10.05 13.04
N GLY A 424 -0.45 -9.46 11.85
CA GLY A 424 0.71 -8.92 11.12
C GLY A 424 1.67 -9.99 10.59
N LEU A 425 1.15 -11.20 10.34
CA LEU A 425 1.89 -12.35 9.84
C LEU A 425 1.15 -13.01 8.67
N LEU A 426 1.94 -13.47 7.70
CA LEU A 426 1.48 -14.29 6.59
C LEU A 426 1.73 -15.76 6.94
N TRP A 427 0.65 -16.51 7.08
CA TRP A 427 0.67 -17.94 7.30
C TRP A 427 0.35 -18.65 5.99
N SER A 428 1.08 -19.73 5.70
CA SER A 428 0.76 -20.56 4.54
C SER A 428 1.06 -22.03 4.82
N ALA A 429 0.24 -22.91 4.26
CA ALA A 429 0.41 -24.35 4.38
C ALA A 429 0.27 -25.02 3.01
N ALA A 430 1.02 -26.11 2.81
CA ALA A 430 1.23 -26.70 1.50
C ALA A 430 0.93 -28.20 1.44
N ALA A 431 0.80 -28.69 0.20
CA ALA A 431 0.47 -30.07 -0.12
C ALA A 431 1.53 -31.12 0.31
N ASN A 432 2.66 -30.70 0.90
CA ASN A 432 3.72 -31.56 1.42
C ASN A 432 3.71 -31.71 2.96
N GLY A 433 2.65 -31.28 3.66
CA GLY A 433 2.55 -31.38 5.11
C GLY A 433 3.25 -30.25 5.89
N VAL A 434 3.86 -29.29 5.19
CA VAL A 434 4.61 -28.18 5.79
C VAL A 434 3.76 -26.92 5.93
N ALA A 435 3.87 -26.28 7.10
CA ALA A 435 3.34 -24.96 7.37
C ALA A 435 4.48 -23.95 7.59
N THR A 436 4.25 -22.69 7.22
CA THR A 436 5.19 -21.58 7.41
C THR A 436 4.53 -20.32 7.96
N LYS A 437 5.33 -19.54 8.69
CA LYS A 437 5.01 -18.25 9.31
C LYS A 437 5.99 -17.23 8.74
N HIS A 438 5.52 -16.20 8.04
CA HIS A 438 6.34 -15.13 7.47
C HIS A 438 5.99 -13.77 8.09
N SER A 439 7.00 -12.92 8.32
CA SER A 439 6.76 -11.54 8.79
C SER A 439 6.14 -10.69 7.68
N THR A 440 5.07 -9.92 7.94
CA THR A 440 4.63 -8.85 7.02
C THR A 440 5.16 -7.47 7.42
N VAL A 441 6.09 -7.41 8.38
CA VAL A 441 6.69 -6.16 8.88
C VAL A 441 8.22 -6.23 8.78
N ASN A 442 8.87 -5.08 8.52
CA ASN A 442 10.33 -4.93 8.63
C ASN A 442 10.77 -5.10 10.10
N ASP A 443 11.09 -6.33 10.50
CA ASP A 443 11.59 -6.63 11.85
C ASP A 443 13.13 -6.62 11.87
N ASN A 444 13.69 -5.55 12.45
CA ASN A 444 15.14 -5.35 12.56
C ASN A 444 15.73 -5.88 13.87
N ARG A 445 15.04 -6.76 14.61
CA ARG A 445 15.52 -7.25 15.91
C ARG A 445 16.76 -8.15 15.81
N ASP A 446 16.79 -9.09 14.86
CA ASP A 446 17.81 -10.15 14.79
C ASP A 446 18.96 -9.88 13.79
N ALA A 447 19.28 -8.60 13.54
CA ALA A 447 20.41 -8.22 12.70
C ALA A 447 21.74 -8.43 13.45
N SER A 448 22.36 -9.61 13.25
CA SER A 448 23.76 -9.84 13.63
C SER A 448 24.68 -8.83 12.92
N PRO A 449 25.70 -8.27 13.58
CA PRO A 449 26.61 -7.31 12.96
C PRO A 449 27.45 -7.98 11.87
N GLY A 450 27.00 -7.89 10.62
CA GLY A 450 27.70 -8.43 9.44
C GLY A 450 26.83 -9.14 8.39
N SER A 451 25.52 -9.35 8.61
CA SER A 451 24.63 -9.87 7.55
C SER A 451 24.16 -8.76 6.61
N ASP A 452 24.10 -9.04 5.30
CA ASP A 452 23.69 -8.09 4.27
C ASP A 452 22.36 -7.38 4.57
N LEU A 453 22.28 -6.11 4.15
CA LEU A 453 21.21 -5.16 4.46
C LEU A 453 19.92 -5.43 3.64
N ALA A 454 19.54 -6.69 3.48
CA ALA A 454 18.31 -7.09 2.81
C ALA A 454 17.10 -6.92 3.73
N SER A 455 15.98 -6.42 3.18
CA SER A 455 14.70 -6.28 3.90
C SER A 455 14.30 -7.59 4.58
N HIS A 456 14.20 -7.58 5.92
CA HIS A 456 13.69 -8.71 6.70
C HIS A 456 12.19 -8.98 6.52
N LYS A 457 11.50 -8.16 5.72
CA LYS A 457 10.08 -8.31 5.39
C LYS A 457 9.86 -9.55 4.51
N TYR A 458 8.85 -10.35 4.86
CA TYR A 458 8.57 -11.67 4.30
C TYR A 458 9.68 -12.71 4.50
N ARG A 459 10.57 -12.51 5.49
CA ARG A 459 11.43 -13.58 6.01
C ARG A 459 10.55 -14.66 6.65
N CYS A 460 10.85 -15.93 6.35
CA CYS A 460 10.28 -17.08 7.04
C CYS A 460 10.75 -17.08 8.51
N LEU A 461 9.82 -16.83 9.43
CA LEU A 461 10.02 -16.82 10.88
C LEU A 461 9.90 -18.21 11.51
N SER A 462 9.16 -19.13 10.90
CA SER A 462 9.18 -20.56 11.25
C SER A 462 8.65 -21.40 10.10
N ARG A 463 9.26 -22.58 9.90
CA ARG A 463 8.82 -23.64 8.98
C ARG A 463 8.76 -24.93 9.79
N TRP A 464 7.65 -25.66 9.73
CA TRP A 464 7.50 -26.91 10.48
C TRP A 464 6.59 -27.88 9.74
N THR A 465 6.85 -29.18 9.91
CA THR A 465 5.93 -30.24 9.49
C THR A 465 4.74 -30.21 10.44
N ALA A 466 3.56 -29.88 9.92
CA ALA A 466 2.34 -29.85 10.70
C ALA A 466 1.54 -31.17 10.60
N HIS A 467 1.72 -31.88 9.49
CA HIS A 467 1.01 -33.11 9.13
C HIS A 467 1.95 -34.07 8.39
N ASP A 468 1.69 -35.37 8.48
CA ASP A 468 2.38 -36.38 7.69
C ASP A 468 1.77 -36.50 6.27
N GLY A 469 0.53 -36.02 6.12
CA GLY A 469 -0.19 -35.91 4.85
C GLY A 469 -0.19 -34.51 4.22
N LYS A 470 -0.90 -34.37 3.10
CA LYS A 470 -1.15 -33.09 2.42
C LYS A 470 -2.04 -32.21 3.29
N ILE A 471 -1.62 -30.98 3.62
CA ILE A 471 -2.50 -30.00 4.27
C ILE A 471 -3.45 -29.45 3.21
N LEU A 472 -4.74 -29.46 3.51
CA LEU A 472 -5.80 -29.03 2.58
C LEU A 472 -6.56 -27.81 3.10
N ALA A 473 -6.60 -27.63 4.43
CA ALA A 473 -7.26 -26.50 5.07
C ALA A 473 -6.40 -25.88 6.19
N SER A 474 -6.54 -24.58 6.40
CA SER A 474 -6.03 -23.91 7.58
C SER A 474 -6.87 -22.70 7.96
N ALA A 475 -6.87 -22.39 9.26
CA ALA A 475 -7.60 -21.27 9.84
C ALA A 475 -6.81 -20.65 11.01
N ALA A 476 -7.14 -19.42 11.38
CA ALA A 476 -6.48 -18.72 12.48
C ALA A 476 -7.52 -17.96 13.33
N THR A 477 -7.45 -18.12 14.65
CA THR A 477 -8.40 -17.53 15.61
C THR A 477 -7.73 -17.23 16.96
N SER A 478 -8.41 -16.46 17.81
CA SER A 478 -8.00 -16.19 19.19
C SER A 478 -9.08 -16.66 20.16
N HIS A 479 -8.70 -17.36 21.23
CA HIS A 479 -9.60 -17.77 22.31
C HIS A 479 -9.01 -17.35 23.66
N LYS A 480 -9.76 -16.58 24.45
CA LYS A 480 -9.35 -16.09 25.80
C LYS A 480 -7.97 -15.41 25.84
N GLY A 481 -7.57 -14.76 24.75
CA GLY A 481 -6.27 -14.08 24.60
C GLY A 481 -5.15 -14.95 24.02
N GLU A 482 -5.29 -16.28 24.00
CA GLU A 482 -4.37 -17.16 23.27
C GLU A 482 -4.64 -17.08 21.76
N ARG A 483 -3.58 -17.24 20.96
CA ARG A 483 -3.60 -17.17 19.49
C ARG A 483 -3.37 -18.58 18.92
N PHE A 484 -4.29 -19.06 18.08
CA PHE A 484 -4.24 -20.41 17.51
C PHE A 484 -4.22 -20.39 15.98
N PHE A 485 -3.21 -21.03 15.40
CA PHE A 485 -3.20 -21.46 14.01
C PHE A 485 -3.63 -22.93 13.95
N ILE A 486 -4.50 -23.29 13.02
CA ILE A 486 -5.15 -24.61 12.95
C ILE A 486 -5.00 -25.15 11.53
N THR A 487 -4.60 -26.40 11.38
CA THR A 487 -4.37 -27.06 10.09
C THR A 487 -5.15 -28.37 10.00
N GLY A 488 -5.67 -28.71 8.82
CA GLY A 488 -6.39 -29.95 8.54
C GLY A 488 -5.85 -30.61 7.27
N ALA A 489 -5.73 -31.93 7.28
CA ALA A 489 -5.03 -32.69 6.25
C ALA A 489 -5.70 -34.03 5.91
N ASN A 490 -5.16 -34.68 4.88
CA ASN A 490 -5.53 -36.04 4.49
C ASN A 490 -4.86 -37.17 5.31
N ASP A 491 -4.27 -36.84 6.46
CA ASP A 491 -3.86 -37.82 7.48
C ASP A 491 -4.93 -38.02 8.57
N ASP A 492 -6.15 -37.54 8.29
CA ASP A 492 -7.36 -37.58 9.11
C ASP A 492 -7.25 -36.81 10.44
N ASN A 493 -6.34 -35.84 10.54
CA ASN A 493 -6.17 -34.99 11.72
C ASN A 493 -6.48 -33.51 11.45
N VAL A 494 -6.89 -32.82 12.53
CA VAL A 494 -6.77 -31.38 12.71
C VAL A 494 -5.73 -31.08 13.78
N CYS A 495 -4.64 -30.40 13.45
CA CYS A 495 -3.61 -29.99 14.40
C CYS A 495 -3.85 -28.54 14.87
N VAL A 496 -3.78 -28.31 16.17
CA VAL A 496 -3.94 -26.98 16.80
C VAL A 496 -2.60 -26.50 17.34
N TRP A 497 -2.19 -25.30 16.90
CA TRP A 497 -0.88 -24.71 17.16
C TRP A 497 -1.02 -23.40 17.91
N ARG A 498 -0.49 -23.33 19.15
CA ARG A 498 -0.38 -22.09 19.92
C ARG A 498 0.75 -21.22 19.36
N VAL A 499 0.45 -19.94 19.18
CA VAL A 499 1.39 -18.97 18.62
C VAL A 499 1.85 -17.99 19.70
N ASN A 500 3.12 -18.13 20.09
CA ASN A 500 3.70 -17.39 21.23
C ASN A 500 4.43 -16.08 20.84
N ASP A 501 4.74 -15.87 19.55
CA ASP A 501 5.81 -14.92 19.15
C ASP A 501 5.35 -13.68 18.36
N CYS A 502 4.05 -13.44 18.18
CA CYS A 502 3.61 -12.28 17.38
C CYS A 502 3.69 -10.98 18.19
N ILE A 503 4.16 -9.92 17.53
CA ILE A 503 4.26 -8.54 18.03
C ILE A 503 2.98 -8.14 18.80
N ASP A 504 3.11 -7.80 20.08
CA ASP A 504 2.06 -7.12 20.84
C ASP A 504 1.97 -5.65 20.41
N GLY A 505 1.44 -5.46 19.19
CA GLY A 505 1.32 -4.20 18.47
C GLY A 505 -0.08 -3.59 18.51
N ALA A 506 -0.92 -4.01 19.46
CA ALA A 506 -2.19 -3.36 19.79
C ALA A 506 -2.69 -3.84 21.15
N THR A 507 -2.28 -3.17 22.23
CA THR A 507 -3.12 -3.16 23.44
C THR A 507 -4.38 -2.37 23.09
N GLU A 508 -5.56 -3.01 23.08
CA GLU A 508 -6.83 -2.32 22.95
C GLU A 508 -7.08 -1.45 24.19
N GLN A 509 -6.48 -0.27 24.20
CA GLN A 509 -6.78 0.77 25.18
C GLN A 509 -8.19 1.27 24.89
N LYS A 510 -9.10 1.10 25.87
CA LYS A 510 -10.47 1.61 25.81
C LYS A 510 -10.48 3.04 25.27
N ALA A 511 -11.20 3.25 24.17
CA ALA A 511 -11.25 4.52 23.47
C ALA A 511 -11.81 5.63 24.39
N VAL A 512 -10.91 6.45 24.92
CA VAL A 512 -11.22 7.85 25.25
C VAL A 512 -11.45 8.57 23.92
N ALA A 513 -12.34 9.56 23.89
CA ALA A 513 -12.64 10.36 22.70
C ALA A 513 -11.45 11.24 22.28
N GLU A 514 -10.45 10.63 21.63
CA GLU A 514 -9.31 11.31 21.03
C GLU A 514 -9.72 12.04 19.74
N ASP A 515 -9.16 13.23 19.53
CA ASP A 515 -9.36 14.06 18.34
C ASP A 515 -8.95 13.31 17.06
N GLU A 516 -9.75 13.44 15.99
CA GLU A 516 -9.53 12.67 14.76
C GLU A 516 -8.25 13.05 14.01
N LEU A 517 -7.83 14.31 14.05
CA LEU A 517 -6.59 14.77 13.43
C LEU A 517 -5.40 14.09 14.12
N LEU A 518 -5.39 14.07 15.45
CA LEU A 518 -4.33 13.41 16.23
C LEU A 518 -4.31 11.89 16.01
N ARG A 519 -5.46 11.23 16.00
CA ARG A 519 -5.58 9.78 15.70
C ARG A 519 -5.02 9.46 14.32
N SER A 520 -5.42 10.22 13.31
CA SER A 520 -4.99 10.02 11.93
C SER A 520 -3.51 10.36 11.74
N LEU A 521 -2.99 11.41 12.38
CA LEU A 521 -1.56 11.78 12.35
C LEU A 521 -0.68 10.72 13.04
N ARG A 522 -1.12 10.20 14.19
CA ARG A 522 -0.49 9.06 14.88
C ARG A 522 -0.37 7.85 13.95
N LYS A 523 -1.45 7.54 13.22
CA LYS A 523 -1.44 6.46 12.23
C LYS A 523 -0.50 6.77 11.06
N PHE A 524 -0.50 8.00 10.54
CA PHE A 524 0.33 8.41 9.41
C PHE A 524 1.84 8.37 9.72
N VAL A 525 2.24 8.80 10.92
CA VAL A 525 3.63 8.73 11.40
C VAL A 525 4.10 7.27 11.58
N SER A 526 3.19 6.32 11.87
CA SER A 526 3.56 4.90 12.00
C SER A 526 4.03 4.23 10.70
N TYR A 527 3.75 4.81 9.53
CA TYR A 527 4.28 4.33 8.26
C TYR A 527 5.70 4.85 8.05
N LYS A 528 6.66 3.93 7.94
CA LYS A 528 8.09 4.18 7.70
C LYS A 528 8.32 4.55 6.23
N THR A 529 7.81 5.70 5.83
CA THR A 529 7.80 6.23 4.45
C THR A 529 9.18 6.75 4.02
N ILE A 530 10.23 5.92 4.11
CA ILE A 530 11.62 6.34 3.88
C ILE A 530 12.01 6.16 2.41
N SER A 531 11.78 7.18 1.57
CA SER A 531 12.01 7.14 0.11
C SER A 531 13.46 6.83 -0.30
N SER A 532 14.43 7.25 0.51
CA SER A 532 15.87 7.05 0.26
C SER A 532 16.33 5.58 0.38
N ARG A 533 15.44 4.65 0.72
CA ARG A 533 15.76 3.27 1.11
C ARG A 533 14.77 2.25 0.52
N PRO A 534 15.18 1.45 -0.48
CA PRO A 534 14.30 0.49 -1.15
C PRO A 534 13.62 -0.52 -0.22
N GLU A 535 14.22 -0.85 0.94
CA GLU A 535 13.62 -1.78 1.92
C GLU A 535 12.33 -1.24 2.57
N TYR A 536 12.00 0.04 2.38
CA TYR A 536 10.80 0.71 2.87
C TYR A 536 9.79 1.07 1.77
N ALA A 537 10.02 0.72 0.50
CA ALA A 537 9.12 1.10 -0.61
C ALA A 537 7.66 0.68 -0.39
N GLU A 538 7.41 -0.47 0.24
CA GLU A 538 6.05 -0.91 0.57
C GLU A 538 5.45 -0.15 1.76
N ASP A 539 6.26 0.28 2.74
CA ASP A 539 5.76 1.16 3.81
C ASP A 539 5.49 2.59 3.29
N CYS A 540 6.23 3.02 2.25
CA CYS A 540 5.89 4.21 1.46
C CYS A 540 4.54 4.06 0.76
N ARG A 541 4.31 2.93 0.06
CA ARG A 541 3.02 2.60 -0.58
C ARG A 541 1.87 2.58 0.42
N ARG A 542 2.06 1.94 1.59
CA ARG A 542 1.06 1.89 2.68
C ARG A 542 0.73 3.28 3.22
N GLY A 543 1.71 4.17 3.32
CA GLY A 543 1.51 5.59 3.66
C GLY A 543 0.65 6.32 2.61
N ALA A 544 0.92 6.10 1.32
CA ALA A 544 0.13 6.65 0.22
C ALA A 544 -1.32 6.12 0.19
N THR A 545 -1.53 4.80 0.31
CA THR A 545 -2.88 4.20 0.39
C THR A 545 -3.64 4.70 1.62
N PHE A 546 -2.97 4.87 2.77
CA PHE A 546 -3.57 5.46 3.96
C PHE A 546 -4.03 6.89 3.70
N LEU A 547 -3.19 7.75 3.10
CA LEU A 547 -3.58 9.11 2.72
C LEU A 547 -4.76 9.09 1.75
N CYS A 548 -4.70 8.31 0.68
CA CYS A 548 -5.78 8.20 -0.30
C CYS A 548 -7.10 7.81 0.36
N SER A 549 -7.04 6.82 1.25
CA SER A 549 -8.20 6.37 2.03
C SER A 549 -8.72 7.47 2.96
N LEU A 550 -7.85 8.23 3.61
CA LEU A 550 -8.26 9.32 4.49
C LEU A 550 -8.90 10.47 3.69
N PHE A 551 -8.27 10.94 2.61
CA PHE A 551 -8.82 11.95 1.71
C PHE A 551 -10.20 11.54 1.18
N LYS A 552 -10.35 10.30 0.69
CA LYS A 552 -11.61 9.77 0.16
C LYS A 552 -12.70 9.70 1.23
N ARG A 553 -12.37 9.27 2.45
CA ARG A 553 -13.31 9.24 3.60
C ARG A 553 -13.82 10.64 3.97
N LEU A 554 -12.96 11.64 3.87
CA LEU A 554 -13.29 13.03 4.19
C LEU A 554 -13.98 13.78 3.04
N GLY A 555 -14.21 13.11 1.90
CA GLY A 555 -15.06 13.62 0.80
C GLY A 555 -14.32 14.07 -0.46
N ALA A 556 -13.04 13.69 -0.65
CA ALA A 556 -12.30 13.99 -1.88
C ALA A 556 -12.54 12.97 -3.01
N GLU A 557 -12.45 13.46 -4.25
CA GLU A 557 -12.07 12.66 -5.43
C GLU A 557 -10.57 12.35 -5.30
N VAL A 558 -10.12 11.10 -5.47
CA VAL A 558 -8.74 10.68 -5.15
C VAL A 558 -8.16 9.75 -6.21
N GLU A 559 -6.88 9.98 -6.57
CA GLU A 559 -6.12 9.12 -7.49
C GLU A 559 -4.63 9.03 -7.07
N MET A 560 -3.97 7.90 -7.36
CA MET A 560 -2.51 7.78 -7.25
C MET A 560 -1.87 8.00 -8.61
N LEU A 561 -1.23 9.14 -8.79
CA LEU A 561 -0.54 9.49 -10.02
C LEU A 561 0.83 8.80 -10.04
N SER A 562 1.17 8.19 -11.18
CA SER A 562 2.49 7.59 -11.42
C SER A 562 3.19 8.25 -12.61
N SER A 563 4.50 8.05 -12.70
CA SER A 563 5.32 8.52 -13.80
C SER A 563 5.14 7.72 -15.11
N GLY A 564 4.43 6.59 -15.06
CA GLY A 564 4.19 5.71 -16.20
C GLY A 564 5.36 4.83 -16.64
N ASP A 565 6.49 4.85 -15.94
CA ASP A 565 7.61 3.93 -16.20
C ASP A 565 7.43 2.63 -15.38
N SER A 566 7.13 1.52 -16.04
CA SER A 566 6.95 0.22 -15.39
C SER A 566 8.24 -0.38 -14.82
N ASN A 567 9.41 0.13 -15.23
CA ASN A 567 10.70 -0.42 -14.81
C ASN A 567 11.32 0.33 -13.61
N ASN A 568 10.80 1.51 -13.26
CA ASN A 568 11.29 2.32 -12.13
C ASN A 568 10.20 2.48 -11.07
N LEU A 569 10.32 1.70 -9.99
CA LEU A 569 9.33 1.59 -8.91
C LEU A 569 9.38 2.78 -7.92
N HIS A 570 9.17 3.99 -8.42
CA HIS A 570 9.09 5.21 -7.60
C HIS A 570 7.77 5.31 -6.82
N ASN A 571 7.81 6.07 -5.73
CA ASN A 571 6.64 6.38 -4.93
C ASN A 571 5.63 7.26 -5.71
N PRO A 572 4.32 6.99 -5.61
CA PRO A 572 3.29 7.75 -6.32
C PRO A 572 3.12 9.17 -5.76
N VAL A 573 2.47 10.03 -6.55
CA VAL A 573 1.91 11.28 -6.04
C VAL A 573 0.44 11.05 -5.71
N VAL A 574 0.03 11.32 -4.46
CA VAL A 574 -1.38 11.28 -4.07
C VAL A 574 -2.04 12.57 -4.56
N PHE A 575 -2.98 12.43 -5.51
CA PHE A 575 -3.90 13.47 -5.93
C PHE A 575 -5.19 13.34 -5.13
N ALA A 576 -5.66 14.44 -4.53
CA ALA A 576 -6.98 14.50 -3.91
C ALA A 576 -7.64 15.85 -4.15
N LYS A 577 -8.87 15.87 -4.67
CA LYS A 577 -9.63 17.08 -4.97
C LYS A 577 -10.89 17.16 -4.11
N PHE A 578 -11.04 18.26 -3.39
CA PHE A 578 -12.28 18.66 -2.73
C PHE A 578 -12.95 19.73 -3.57
N SER A 579 -14.19 19.47 -4.00
CA SER A 579 -14.97 20.39 -4.81
C SER A 579 -15.68 21.45 -3.95
N GLY A 580 -15.58 22.71 -4.36
CA GLY A 580 -16.26 23.82 -3.69
C GLY A 580 -17.79 23.80 -3.83
N TYR A 581 -18.48 24.62 -3.05
CA TYR A 581 -19.93 24.84 -3.12
C TYR A 581 -20.27 26.25 -3.62
N GLN A 582 -21.57 26.54 -3.77
CA GLN A 582 -22.15 27.86 -4.08
C GLN A 582 -21.97 28.33 -5.54
N GLU A 583 -20.76 28.30 -6.10
CA GLU A 583 -20.52 28.71 -7.50
C GLU A 583 -20.62 27.54 -8.51
N PRO A 584 -20.94 27.81 -9.79
CA PRO A 584 -20.77 26.84 -10.89
C PRO A 584 -19.33 26.37 -11.02
N ALA A 585 -19.12 25.12 -11.45
CA ALA A 585 -17.80 24.50 -11.48
C ALA A 585 -16.79 25.26 -12.35
N GLU A 586 -17.24 25.91 -13.44
CA GLU A 586 -16.40 26.68 -14.35
C GLU A 586 -15.96 28.05 -13.81
N LYS A 587 -16.47 28.44 -12.62
CA LYS A 587 -16.18 29.74 -11.98
C LYS A 587 -15.48 29.63 -10.62
N ARG A 588 -15.32 28.42 -10.10
CA ARG A 588 -14.60 28.20 -8.84
C ARG A 588 -13.11 28.39 -9.09
N LYS A 589 -12.46 29.16 -8.23
CA LYS A 589 -11.00 29.18 -8.20
C LYS A 589 -10.48 27.81 -7.73
N ARG A 590 -9.26 27.47 -8.12
CA ARG A 590 -8.58 26.23 -7.71
C ARG A 590 -7.30 26.54 -6.93
N ILE A 591 -7.26 26.05 -5.69
CA ILE A 591 -6.12 26.19 -4.78
C ILE A 591 -5.39 24.85 -4.73
N LEU A 592 -4.14 24.82 -5.18
CA LEU A 592 -3.28 23.64 -5.12
C LEU A 592 -2.47 23.66 -3.81
N PHE A 593 -2.74 22.73 -2.91
CA PHE A 593 -1.91 22.46 -1.74
C PHE A 593 -0.85 21.40 -2.07
N TYR A 594 0.43 21.70 -1.82
CA TYR A 594 1.52 20.75 -1.99
C TYR A 594 2.15 20.37 -0.64
N GLY A 595 2.55 19.09 -0.53
CA GLY A 595 3.38 18.55 0.55
C GLY A 595 4.02 17.22 0.14
N HIS A 596 4.68 16.54 1.08
CA HIS A 596 5.22 15.19 0.85
C HIS A 596 5.00 14.26 2.05
N TYR A 597 4.83 12.97 1.75
CA TYR A 597 4.59 11.94 2.75
C TYR A 597 5.84 11.13 3.10
N ASP A 598 6.90 11.22 2.29
CA ASP A 598 8.19 10.60 2.59
C ASP A 598 9.02 11.40 3.58
N VAL A 599 9.94 10.71 4.26
CA VAL A 599 10.70 11.21 5.41
C VAL A 599 12.14 10.70 5.39
N VAL A 600 13.11 11.47 5.92
CA VAL A 600 14.47 10.94 6.11
C VAL A 600 14.54 9.74 7.08
N PRO A 601 15.54 8.85 6.95
CA PRO A 601 15.72 7.72 7.87
C PRO A 601 15.83 8.14 9.34
N ALA A 602 15.28 7.32 10.24
CA ALA A 602 15.45 7.42 11.69
C ALA A 602 15.63 6.03 12.32
N ASP A 603 16.43 5.93 13.39
CA ASP A 603 16.72 4.67 14.08
C ASP A 603 16.90 4.88 15.58
N ALA A 604 16.01 4.28 16.38
CA ALA A 604 16.08 4.34 17.84
C ALA A 604 17.34 3.66 18.41
N LYS A 605 17.91 2.66 17.73
CA LYS A 605 19.04 1.87 18.25
C LYS A 605 20.33 2.68 18.40
N LYS A 606 20.45 3.84 17.74
CA LYS A 606 21.61 4.73 17.86
C LYS A 606 21.65 5.52 19.18
N GLY A 607 20.60 5.46 20.00
CA GLY A 607 20.57 6.06 21.35
C GLY A 607 20.23 7.55 21.41
N ASN A 608 20.09 8.23 20.27
CA ASN A 608 19.80 9.67 20.22
C ASN A 608 18.30 9.99 20.33
N TRP A 609 17.42 9.04 19.99
CA TRP A 609 15.96 9.20 20.11
C TRP A 609 15.48 8.80 21.50
N THR A 610 14.66 9.65 22.10
CA THR A 610 14.02 9.45 23.42
C THR A 610 12.84 8.48 23.40
N SER A 611 12.21 8.28 22.24
CA SER A 611 11.17 7.28 21.98
C SER A 611 11.31 6.73 20.55
N ASP A 612 10.59 5.66 20.19
CA ASP A 612 10.62 5.15 18.81
C ASP A 612 10.17 6.25 17.81
N PRO A 613 11.00 6.63 16.83
CA PRO A 613 10.67 7.69 15.87
C PRO A 613 9.38 7.46 15.09
N PHE A 614 8.92 6.22 14.94
CA PHE A 614 7.68 5.88 14.22
C PHE A 614 6.48 5.60 15.15
N THR A 615 6.63 5.88 16.45
CA THR A 615 5.53 5.88 17.41
C THR A 615 5.30 7.31 17.89
N LEU A 616 4.23 7.96 17.43
CA LEU A 616 3.95 9.36 17.80
C LEU A 616 3.67 9.48 19.32
N THR A 617 4.51 10.23 20.02
CA THR A 617 4.39 10.47 21.47
C THR A 617 4.13 11.93 21.81
N GLY A 618 3.23 12.21 22.75
CA GLY A 618 2.95 13.57 23.22
C GLY A 618 3.69 13.86 24.52
N THR A 619 4.50 14.93 24.56
CA THR A 619 5.24 15.36 25.76
C THR A 619 5.31 16.89 25.83
N ASN A 620 4.91 17.48 26.96
CA ASN A 620 5.04 18.93 27.26
C ASN A 620 4.44 19.87 26.19
N GLY A 621 3.33 19.48 25.53
CA GLY A 621 2.68 20.27 24.48
C GLY A 621 3.29 20.12 23.08
N TYR A 622 4.27 19.22 22.92
CA TYR A 622 4.85 18.81 21.64
C TYR A 622 4.46 17.36 21.31
N LEU A 623 4.36 17.07 20.02
CA LEU A 623 4.25 15.72 19.47
C LEU A 623 5.62 15.36 18.89
N TYR A 624 6.19 14.23 19.29
CA TYR A 624 7.49 13.72 18.82
C TYR A 624 7.29 12.54 17.88
N GLY A 625 8.02 12.53 16.77
CA GLY A 625 7.98 11.46 15.76
C GLY A 625 8.56 11.92 14.42
N ARG A 626 9.18 11.01 13.65
CA ARG A 626 9.76 11.33 12.34
C ARG A 626 8.66 11.72 11.36
N GLY A 627 8.85 12.89 10.77
CA GLY A 627 7.96 13.56 9.83
C GLY A 627 6.74 14.22 10.44
N VAL A 628 6.68 14.38 11.77
CA VAL A 628 5.58 15.10 12.42
C VAL A 628 5.56 16.58 12.05
N SER A 629 6.73 17.20 11.86
CA SER A 629 6.87 18.57 11.32
C SER A 629 7.17 18.53 9.82
N ASP A 630 7.86 17.49 9.35
CA ASP A 630 8.43 17.39 7.98
C ASP A 630 7.99 16.12 7.22
N ASN A 631 6.83 16.05 6.56
CA ASN A 631 5.81 17.07 6.38
C ASN A 631 4.38 16.57 6.74
N LYS A 632 4.27 15.47 7.50
CA LYS A 632 3.00 14.79 7.78
C LYS A 632 2.03 15.63 8.62
N GLY A 633 2.52 16.36 9.62
CA GLY A 633 1.67 17.25 10.43
C GLY A 633 1.02 18.38 9.61
N PRO A 634 1.79 19.17 8.84
CA PRO A 634 1.26 20.19 7.95
C PRO A 634 0.20 19.70 6.95
N ILE A 635 0.43 18.54 6.30
CA ILE A 635 -0.58 17.90 5.42
C ILE A 635 -1.90 17.65 6.16
N MET A 636 -1.80 17.12 7.38
CA MET A 636 -2.97 16.81 8.20
C MET A 636 -3.70 18.06 8.69
N ALA A 637 -2.98 19.15 8.98
CA ALA A 637 -3.58 20.43 9.29
C ALA A 637 -4.41 21.00 8.12
N ALA A 638 -3.87 20.95 6.89
CA ALA A 638 -4.57 21.42 5.70
C ALA A 638 -5.78 20.54 5.33
N LEU A 639 -5.63 19.21 5.43
CA LEU A 639 -6.70 18.24 5.18
C LEU A 639 -7.90 18.44 6.12
N TYR A 640 -7.65 18.54 7.43
CA TYR A 640 -8.75 18.77 8.37
C TYR A 640 -9.34 20.19 8.24
N ALA A 641 -8.56 21.19 7.81
CA ALA A 641 -9.08 22.53 7.55
C ALA A 641 -10.08 22.58 6.38
N VAL A 642 -9.78 21.94 5.25
CA VAL A 642 -10.74 21.85 4.13
C VAL A 642 -11.95 21.00 4.51
N THR A 643 -11.76 19.94 5.31
CA THR A 643 -12.83 19.10 5.83
C THR A 643 -13.81 19.90 6.70
N ASP A 644 -13.31 20.73 7.61
CA ASP A 644 -14.14 21.61 8.46
C ASP A 644 -15.01 22.55 7.61
N LEU A 645 -14.42 23.15 6.57
CA LEU A 645 -15.15 24.02 5.63
C LEU A 645 -16.20 23.27 4.82
N MET A 646 -15.96 22.01 4.44
CA MET A 646 -16.95 21.20 3.74
C MET A 646 -18.11 20.80 4.65
N GLN A 647 -17.83 20.35 5.87
CA GLN A 647 -18.85 20.03 6.87
C GLN A 647 -19.70 21.27 7.21
N ALA A 648 -19.08 22.45 7.31
CA ALA A 648 -19.77 23.72 7.49
C ALA A 648 -20.47 24.27 6.23
N LYS A 649 -20.28 23.66 5.06
CA LYS A 649 -20.73 24.13 3.73
C LYS A 649 -20.25 25.55 3.38
N GLN A 650 -19.01 25.87 3.78
CA GLN A 650 -18.34 27.16 3.62
C GLN A 650 -17.19 27.13 2.60
N LEU A 651 -16.79 25.96 2.11
CA LEU A 651 -15.83 25.85 1.02
C LEU A 651 -16.43 26.39 -0.29
N ARG A 652 -15.75 27.34 -0.95
CA ARG A 652 -16.19 27.96 -2.21
C ARG A 652 -15.34 27.54 -3.40
N SER A 653 -14.03 27.52 -3.20
CA SER A 653 -13.03 27.14 -4.19
C SER A 653 -12.78 25.64 -4.18
N ASP A 654 -12.33 25.09 -5.32
CA ASP A 654 -11.83 23.72 -5.37
C ASP A 654 -10.44 23.69 -4.69
N VAL A 655 -10.19 22.71 -3.83
CA VAL A 655 -8.88 22.50 -3.20
C VAL A 655 -8.30 21.18 -3.67
N VAL A 656 -7.16 21.25 -4.36
CA VAL A 656 -6.43 20.08 -4.88
C VAL A 656 -5.17 19.87 -4.06
N PHE A 657 -4.99 18.66 -3.55
CA PHE A 657 -3.78 18.22 -2.87
C PHE A 657 -2.92 17.43 -3.85
N LEU A 658 -1.63 17.79 -3.95
CA LEU A 658 -0.60 16.98 -4.57
C LEU A 658 0.45 16.62 -3.52
N ILE A 659 0.38 15.39 -3.01
CA ILE A 659 1.29 14.91 -1.95
C ILE A 659 2.25 13.87 -2.53
N GLU A 660 3.52 14.22 -2.69
CA GLU A 660 4.53 13.33 -3.27
C GLU A 660 5.21 12.42 -2.22
N GLY A 661 5.96 11.42 -2.70
CA GLY A 661 6.70 10.47 -1.85
C GLY A 661 8.18 10.34 -2.19
N GLU A 662 8.78 11.35 -2.82
CA GLU A 662 10.19 11.35 -3.22
C GLU A 662 10.92 12.68 -2.89
N GLU A 663 10.35 13.59 -2.08
CA GLU A 663 10.92 14.94 -1.85
C GLU A 663 12.33 14.85 -1.23
N GLU A 664 12.43 14.07 -0.15
CA GLU A 664 13.66 13.74 0.59
C GLU A 664 14.67 12.92 -0.25
N SER A 665 14.26 12.57 -1.47
CA SER A 665 14.93 11.79 -2.48
C SER A 665 15.19 12.58 -3.78
N GLY A 666 14.87 13.89 -3.81
CA GLY A 666 15.06 14.80 -4.94
C GLY A 666 13.83 15.01 -5.84
N SER A 667 12.61 14.77 -5.34
CA SER A 667 11.34 14.80 -6.06
C SER A 667 11.37 14.01 -7.38
N ARG A 668 11.96 12.82 -7.36
CA ARG A 668 12.15 11.98 -8.56
C ARG A 668 10.80 11.65 -9.18
N SER A 669 10.67 11.87 -10.48
CA SER A 669 9.47 11.59 -11.27
C SER A 669 8.21 12.43 -10.95
N PHE A 670 8.27 13.35 -9.98
CA PHE A 670 7.17 14.25 -9.63
C PHE A 670 6.73 15.12 -10.81
N LYS A 671 7.70 15.73 -11.50
CA LYS A 671 7.44 16.62 -12.66
C LYS A 671 6.76 15.86 -13.80
N GLU A 672 7.21 14.64 -14.04
CA GLU A 672 6.70 13.71 -15.04
C GLU A 672 5.28 13.23 -14.72
N ALA A 673 4.97 12.99 -13.44
CA ALA A 673 3.64 12.62 -12.97
C ALA A 673 2.65 13.80 -13.06
N VAL A 674 3.05 15.00 -12.64
CA VAL A 674 2.21 16.22 -12.74
C VAL A 674 1.88 16.54 -14.20
N ARG A 675 2.88 16.53 -15.09
CA ARG A 675 2.68 16.82 -16.53
C ARG A 675 1.74 15.85 -17.22
N ARG A 676 1.87 14.55 -16.96
CA ARG A 676 0.98 13.52 -17.53
C ARG A 676 -0.48 13.67 -17.11
N ASN A 677 -0.71 14.23 -15.93
CA ASN A 677 -2.02 14.37 -15.32
C ASN A 677 -2.48 15.84 -15.24
N ARG A 678 -1.91 16.73 -16.06
CA ARG A 678 -2.28 18.15 -16.07
C ARG A 678 -3.77 18.35 -16.30
N ASP A 679 -4.38 17.56 -17.19
CA ASP A 679 -5.81 17.67 -17.51
C ASP A 679 -6.71 17.24 -16.33
N LEU A 680 -6.27 16.28 -15.51
CA LEU A 680 -6.94 15.85 -14.29
C LEU A 680 -6.84 16.91 -13.17
N ILE A 681 -5.66 17.53 -13.04
CA ILE A 681 -5.41 18.61 -12.08
C ILE A 681 -6.16 19.89 -12.50
N GLY A 682 -6.26 20.13 -13.81
CA GLY A 682 -6.81 21.32 -14.43
C GLY A 682 -5.98 22.59 -14.16
N ASP A 683 -6.54 23.74 -14.51
CA ASP A 683 -5.90 25.02 -14.27
C ASP A 683 -6.01 25.44 -12.79
N VAL A 684 -4.98 26.12 -12.28
CA VAL A 684 -4.79 26.44 -10.86
C VAL A 684 -4.64 27.96 -10.72
N ASP A 685 -5.34 28.57 -9.77
CA ASP A 685 -5.25 30.01 -9.50
C ASP A 685 -4.19 30.34 -8.45
N TYR A 686 -3.97 29.43 -7.49
CA TYR A 686 -3.09 29.67 -6.33
C TYR A 686 -2.38 28.38 -5.91
N ILE A 687 -1.10 28.47 -5.55
CA ILE A 687 -0.34 27.35 -5.00
C ILE A 687 0.03 27.66 -3.54
N LEU A 688 -0.31 26.76 -2.62
CA LEU A 688 -0.01 26.88 -1.20
C LEU A 688 0.89 25.73 -0.74
N LEU A 689 1.97 26.06 -0.05
CA LEU A 689 2.94 25.10 0.49
C LEU A 689 3.05 25.26 2.00
N ALA A 690 3.37 24.16 2.68
CA ALA A 690 3.42 24.10 4.14
C ALA A 690 4.65 23.34 4.67
N ASN A 691 5.81 23.52 4.03
CA ASN A 691 7.01 22.74 4.37
C ASN A 691 8.20 23.61 4.82
N SER A 692 8.03 24.34 5.94
CA SER A 692 9.17 24.97 6.63
C SER A 692 8.83 25.47 8.04
N TYR A 693 9.79 26.20 8.64
CA TYR A 693 9.89 26.52 10.05
C TYR A 693 9.97 28.02 10.29
N TRP A 694 9.49 28.45 11.45
CA TRP A 694 9.68 29.82 11.91
C TRP A 694 11.17 30.10 12.15
N LEU A 695 11.53 31.38 12.08
CA LEU A 695 12.88 31.86 12.36
C LEU A 695 13.32 31.59 13.82
N ASP A 696 12.36 31.59 14.74
CA ASP A 696 12.51 31.25 16.15
C ASP A 696 11.22 30.59 16.69
N ASP A 697 11.19 30.27 17.98
CA ASP A 697 10.08 29.52 18.58
C ASP A 697 8.84 30.37 18.96
N GLU A 698 8.82 31.68 18.75
CA GLU A 698 7.66 32.52 19.13
C GLU A 698 7.16 33.47 18.04
N THR A 699 7.94 33.74 16.99
CA THR A 699 7.63 34.74 15.97
C THR A 699 7.01 34.10 14.73
N PRO A 700 5.71 34.29 14.44
CA PRO A 700 5.11 33.80 13.20
C PRO A 700 5.81 34.38 11.97
N CYS A 701 6.10 33.52 11.01
CA CYS A 701 6.81 33.87 9.78
C CYS A 701 5.99 33.51 8.54
N LEU A 702 6.31 34.13 7.41
CA LEU A 702 5.87 33.74 6.07
C LEU A 702 7.11 33.62 5.18
N THR A 703 7.27 32.48 4.49
CA THR A 703 8.44 32.25 3.63
C THR A 703 8.11 32.70 2.22
N TYR A 704 8.92 33.61 1.68
CA TYR A 704 8.74 34.17 0.33
C TYR A 704 9.93 33.91 -0.60
N GLY A 705 10.94 33.16 -0.16
CA GLY A 705 12.02 32.75 -1.04
C GLY A 705 12.85 31.61 -0.48
N LEU A 706 13.24 30.70 -1.37
CA LEU A 706 14.06 29.53 -1.08
C LEU A 706 15.30 29.53 -1.99
N ARG A 707 16.40 28.98 -1.50
CA ARG A 707 17.59 28.75 -2.33
C ARG A 707 17.33 27.56 -3.25
N GLY A 708 17.90 27.61 -4.45
CA GLY A 708 18.08 26.44 -5.28
C GLY A 708 19.29 25.61 -4.80
N VAL A 709 19.42 24.39 -5.31
CA VAL A 709 20.60 23.57 -5.09
C VAL A 709 20.98 22.84 -6.38
N LEU A 710 22.28 22.70 -6.61
CA LEU A 710 22.83 21.80 -7.61
C LEU A 710 23.88 20.94 -6.92
N HIS A 711 23.62 19.64 -6.77
CA HIS A 711 24.59 18.65 -6.31
C HIS A 711 25.19 17.94 -7.53
N ALA A 712 26.51 17.87 -7.58
CA ALA A 712 27.22 17.18 -8.64
C ALA A 712 28.41 16.37 -8.11
N THR A 713 28.72 15.30 -8.82
CA THR A 713 29.94 14.50 -8.66
C THR A 713 30.81 14.75 -9.89
N VAL A 714 32.02 15.27 -9.66
CA VAL A 714 33.06 15.41 -10.68
C VAL A 714 34.04 14.24 -10.53
N CYS A 715 34.30 13.51 -11.60
CA CYS A 715 35.20 12.36 -11.63
C CYS A 715 36.32 12.60 -12.66
N VAL A 716 37.54 12.20 -12.30
CA VAL A 716 38.66 12.03 -13.23
C VAL A 716 39.12 10.58 -13.18
N ASP A 717 39.26 9.96 -14.34
CA ASP A 717 39.53 8.53 -14.51
C ASP A 717 40.72 8.31 -15.45
N SER A 718 41.68 7.48 -15.03
CA SER A 718 42.87 7.12 -15.79
C SER A 718 42.65 5.89 -16.67
N PRO A 719 43.30 5.79 -17.85
CA PRO A 719 43.37 4.54 -18.60
C PRO A 719 44.25 3.45 -17.94
N HIS A 720 44.97 3.78 -16.85
CA HIS A 720 45.83 2.87 -16.12
C HIS A 720 45.18 2.41 -14.79
N PRO A 721 45.50 1.20 -14.29
CA PRO A 721 45.05 0.75 -12.96
C PRO A 721 45.76 1.54 -11.85
N ASP A 722 45.40 1.29 -10.60
CA ASP A 722 46.09 1.80 -9.43
C ASP A 722 47.59 1.40 -9.43
N LEU A 723 48.51 2.38 -9.32
CA LEU A 723 49.97 2.18 -9.42
C LEU A 723 50.71 2.53 -8.12
N HIS A 724 51.90 1.97 -7.88
CA HIS A 724 52.67 2.25 -6.67
C HIS A 724 53.46 3.55 -6.82
N SER A 725 53.13 4.60 -6.05
CA SER A 725 53.64 5.95 -6.32
C SER A 725 55.16 6.11 -6.19
N GLY A 726 55.82 5.26 -5.39
CA GLY A 726 57.29 5.24 -5.28
C GLY A 726 58.04 4.44 -6.36
N VAL A 727 57.33 3.71 -7.23
CA VAL A 727 57.94 2.86 -8.28
C VAL A 727 57.51 3.34 -9.67
N ASP A 728 56.22 3.62 -9.83
CA ASP A 728 55.59 3.99 -11.10
C ASP A 728 55.29 5.49 -11.19
N GLY A 729 55.22 6.18 -10.04
CA GLY A 729 54.96 7.62 -9.97
C GLY A 729 56.09 8.42 -10.63
N SER A 730 55.73 9.25 -11.60
CA SER A 730 56.67 10.08 -12.35
C SER A 730 55.99 11.31 -12.91
N TYR A 731 56.76 12.37 -13.17
CA TYR A 731 56.25 13.62 -13.77
C TYR A 731 55.64 13.45 -15.18
N MET A 732 55.78 12.27 -15.79
CA MET A 732 55.22 11.92 -17.09
C MET A 732 53.83 11.28 -16.99
N MET A 733 53.39 10.87 -15.80
CA MET A 733 52.06 10.33 -15.53
C MET A 733 51.08 11.47 -15.23
N ALA A 734 49.89 11.41 -15.83
CA ALA A 734 48.77 12.27 -15.43
C ALA A 734 48.04 11.60 -14.25
N GLU A 735 48.11 12.19 -13.05
CA GLU A 735 47.52 11.61 -11.84
C GLU A 735 46.08 12.14 -11.63
N PRO A 736 45.03 11.29 -11.63
CA PRO A 736 43.63 11.72 -11.52
C PRO A 736 43.31 12.60 -10.31
N LEU A 737 43.92 12.31 -9.14
CA LEU A 737 43.74 13.13 -7.95
C LEU A 737 44.38 14.53 -8.10
N SER A 738 45.53 14.62 -8.78
CA SER A 738 46.20 15.90 -9.06
C SER A 738 45.36 16.73 -10.03
N ASP A 739 44.90 16.13 -11.12
CA ASP A 739 44.03 16.78 -12.12
C ASP A 739 42.74 17.27 -11.47
N LEU A 740 42.04 16.41 -10.73
CA LEU A 740 40.81 16.77 -10.01
C LEU A 740 41.05 17.90 -9.00
N THR A 741 42.15 17.86 -8.25
CA THR A 741 42.51 18.92 -7.30
C THR A 741 42.78 20.25 -8.02
N CYS A 742 43.44 20.20 -9.18
CA CYS A 742 43.66 21.37 -10.03
C CYS A 742 42.31 21.96 -10.50
N LEU A 743 41.42 21.15 -11.07
CA LEU A 743 40.09 21.57 -11.51
C LEU A 743 39.27 22.22 -10.39
N LEU A 744 39.22 21.57 -9.22
CA LEU A 744 38.45 22.07 -8.08
C LEU A 744 39.05 23.36 -7.49
N SER A 745 40.38 23.55 -7.59
CA SER A 745 41.03 24.80 -7.19
C SER A 745 40.55 25.99 -8.04
N LYS A 746 40.16 25.77 -9.31
CA LYS A 746 39.64 26.81 -10.20
C LYS A 746 38.23 27.26 -9.86
N LEU A 747 37.47 26.51 -9.06
CA LEU A 747 36.08 26.85 -8.73
C LEU A 747 35.96 28.00 -7.72
N LYS A 748 37.00 28.30 -6.94
CA LYS A 748 37.00 29.34 -5.89
C LYS A 748 38.22 30.26 -5.98
N GLY A 749 37.95 31.57 -6.00
CA GLY A 749 38.94 32.62 -5.93
C GLY A 749 39.12 33.21 -4.52
N PRO A 750 39.88 34.33 -4.41
CA PRO A 750 40.07 35.04 -3.15
C PRO A 750 38.74 35.35 -2.45
N GLY A 751 38.72 35.19 -1.12
CA GLY A 751 37.50 35.42 -0.32
C GLY A 751 36.38 34.39 -0.54
N ASN A 752 36.67 33.20 -1.10
CA ASN A 752 35.69 32.18 -1.48
C ASN A 752 34.71 32.58 -2.59
N LYS A 753 35.03 33.61 -3.39
CA LYS A 753 34.21 33.97 -4.56
C LYS A 753 34.16 32.81 -5.56
N VAL A 754 32.98 32.48 -6.07
CA VAL A 754 32.81 31.43 -7.08
C VAL A 754 33.31 31.94 -8.43
N MET A 755 34.11 31.15 -9.13
CA MET A 755 34.81 31.59 -10.36
C MET A 755 34.19 31.04 -11.66
N ILE A 756 33.04 30.38 -11.57
CA ILE A 756 32.28 29.90 -12.74
C ILE A 756 31.88 31.11 -13.60
N PRO A 757 32.15 31.11 -14.92
CA PRO A 757 31.77 32.20 -15.81
C PRO A 757 30.27 32.50 -15.75
N GLY A 758 29.90 33.78 -15.71
CA GLY A 758 28.50 34.24 -15.64
C GLY A 758 27.75 33.93 -14.34
N PHE A 759 28.39 33.32 -13.34
CA PHE A 759 27.69 32.80 -12.15
C PHE A 759 26.92 33.84 -11.35
N TYR A 760 27.39 35.10 -11.31
CA TYR A 760 26.73 36.17 -10.56
C TYR A 760 25.79 37.03 -11.42
N ASP A 761 25.74 36.85 -12.74
CA ASP A 761 25.11 37.79 -13.68
C ASP A 761 23.59 37.85 -13.50
N GLY A 762 22.97 36.74 -13.10
CA GLY A 762 21.54 36.65 -12.78
C GLY A 762 21.17 37.02 -11.34
N VAL A 763 22.13 37.33 -10.44
CA VAL A 763 21.82 37.58 -9.03
C VAL A 763 21.11 38.94 -8.89
N LEU A 764 19.85 38.90 -8.46
CA LEU A 764 19.03 40.10 -8.30
C LEU A 764 19.66 41.11 -7.30
N PRO A 765 19.57 42.43 -7.54
CA PRO A 765 20.05 43.45 -6.61
C PRO A 765 19.20 43.51 -5.34
N LEU A 766 19.79 43.96 -4.23
CA LEU A 766 19.06 44.20 -2.98
C LEU A 766 18.09 45.38 -3.18
N THR A 767 16.81 45.18 -2.89
CA THR A 767 15.81 46.26 -2.93
C THR A 767 15.65 46.93 -1.57
N PRO A 768 15.24 48.22 -1.50
CA PRO A 768 14.98 48.89 -0.21
C PRO A 768 13.89 48.22 0.64
N HIS A 769 12.94 47.52 0.01
CA HIS A 769 11.92 46.74 0.72
C HIS A 769 12.47 45.41 1.26
N GLU A 770 13.35 44.73 0.52
CA GLU A 770 14.06 43.54 1.01
C GLU A 770 15.00 43.91 2.17
N GLU A 771 15.72 45.02 2.07
CA GLU A 771 16.62 45.51 3.12
C GLU A 771 15.88 45.78 4.44
N LYS A 772 14.75 46.51 4.40
CA LYS A 772 13.91 46.76 5.58
C LYS A 772 13.40 45.49 6.26
N ARG A 773 13.15 44.40 5.51
CA ARG A 773 12.80 43.09 6.10
C ARG A 773 13.99 42.51 6.86
N TYR A 774 15.19 42.56 6.30
CA TYR A 774 16.41 42.12 7.00
C TYR A 774 16.68 42.95 8.27
N ASP A 775 16.44 44.27 8.24
CA ASP A 775 16.58 45.14 9.42
C ASP A 775 15.63 44.74 10.56
N ALA A 776 14.36 44.48 10.24
CA ALA A 776 13.36 44.02 11.19
C ALA A 776 13.72 42.65 11.79
N ILE A 777 14.16 41.72 10.95
CA ILE A 777 14.59 40.36 11.34
C ILE A 777 15.81 40.42 12.26
N ALA A 778 16.86 41.14 11.87
CA ALA A 778 18.08 41.27 12.67
C ALA A 778 17.79 41.95 14.02
N SER A 779 16.90 42.95 14.04
CA SER A 779 16.47 43.62 15.27
C SER A 779 15.74 42.69 16.24
N ILE A 780 14.92 41.76 15.76
CA ILE A 780 14.19 40.80 16.61
C ILE A 780 15.13 39.74 17.16
N LEU A 781 15.98 39.16 16.32
CA LEU A 781 16.96 38.15 16.75
C LEU A 781 17.98 38.71 17.75
N MET A 782 18.47 39.94 17.54
CA MET A 782 19.38 40.62 18.48
C MET A 782 18.73 40.89 19.84
N LYS A 783 17.44 41.28 19.86
CA LYS A 783 16.70 41.51 21.11
C LYS A 783 16.48 40.23 21.92
N ARG A 784 16.36 39.08 21.25
CA ARG A 784 16.10 37.77 21.87
C ARG A 784 17.36 37.10 22.38
N SER A 785 18.44 37.20 21.60
CA SER A 785 19.75 36.60 21.88
C SER A 785 20.85 37.64 21.63
N PRO A 786 21.19 38.48 22.63
CA PRO A 786 22.26 39.48 22.55
C PRO A 786 23.63 38.86 22.20
N GLU A 787 23.83 37.58 22.51
CA GLU A 787 25.00 36.77 22.15
C GLU A 787 25.21 36.60 20.63
N ASN A 788 24.17 36.83 19.80
CA ASN A 788 24.28 36.81 18.34
C ASN A 788 25.10 37.99 17.76
N GLY A 789 25.50 38.94 18.60
CA GLY A 789 26.29 40.10 18.20
C GLY A 789 25.46 41.25 17.59
N PRO A 790 26.11 42.27 17.01
CA PRO A 790 25.42 43.47 16.54
C PRO A 790 24.53 43.18 15.33
N ALA A 791 23.35 43.84 15.27
CA ALA A 791 22.36 43.64 14.21
C ALA A 791 22.94 43.71 12.79
N GLU A 792 23.90 44.60 12.53
CA GLU A 792 24.57 44.74 11.22
C GLU A 792 25.43 43.53 10.81
N ALA A 793 26.01 42.80 11.78
CA ALA A 793 26.73 41.56 11.50
C ALA A 793 25.73 40.42 11.21
N LEU A 794 24.62 40.40 11.96
CA LEU A 794 23.56 39.41 11.79
C LEU A 794 22.81 39.58 10.47
N LYS A 795 22.46 40.82 10.08
CA LYS A 795 21.92 41.19 8.76
C LYS A 795 22.80 40.65 7.64
N ARG A 796 24.11 40.94 7.67
CA ARG A 796 25.09 40.43 6.68
C ARG A 796 25.16 38.89 6.67
N SER A 797 25.13 38.24 7.83
CA SER A 797 25.10 36.77 7.94
C SER A 797 23.84 36.15 7.32
N LEU A 798 22.67 36.73 7.58
CA LEU A 798 21.38 36.30 7.01
C LEU A 798 21.36 36.50 5.49
N MET A 799 21.83 37.64 4.99
CA MET A 799 21.96 37.88 3.56
C MET A 799 22.88 36.85 2.89
N ALA A 800 24.05 36.58 3.47
CA ALA A 800 24.99 35.54 3.02
C ALA A 800 24.41 34.10 3.07
N ARG A 801 23.37 33.86 3.89
CA ARG A 801 22.67 32.56 4.01
C ARG A 801 21.42 32.43 3.14
N TRP A 802 20.81 33.53 2.69
CA TRP A 802 19.51 33.50 2.01
C TRP A 802 19.52 34.11 0.60
N ARG A 803 20.35 35.13 0.32
CA ARG A 803 20.34 35.88 -0.96
C ARG A 803 21.62 35.87 -1.77
N GLU A 804 22.76 35.52 -1.18
CA GLU A 804 24.01 35.29 -1.93
C GLU A 804 24.08 33.84 -2.42
N PRO A 805 24.64 33.53 -3.61
CA PRO A 805 24.92 32.15 -4.00
C PRO A 805 26.24 31.65 -3.39
N ASN A 806 26.40 30.33 -3.25
CA ASN A 806 27.66 29.74 -2.77
C ASN A 806 28.02 28.41 -3.45
N LEU A 807 29.27 27.97 -3.26
CA LEU A 807 29.78 26.67 -3.67
C LEU A 807 30.51 26.00 -2.50
N THR A 808 30.31 24.70 -2.32
CA THR A 808 30.97 23.86 -1.32
C THR A 808 31.53 22.60 -1.98
N ILE A 809 32.77 22.25 -1.64
CA ILE A 809 33.38 20.95 -1.96
C ILE A 809 33.27 20.12 -0.68
N HIS A 810 32.62 18.95 -0.75
CA HIS A 810 32.24 18.18 0.45
C HIS A 810 33.26 17.12 0.84
N ARG A 811 33.72 16.35 -0.14
CA ARG A 811 34.62 15.20 0.05
C ARG A 811 35.32 14.83 -1.25
N TYR A 812 36.50 14.24 -1.09
CA TYR A 812 37.25 13.56 -2.12
C TYR A 812 37.10 12.05 -1.90
N LYS A 813 37.17 11.27 -2.97
CA LYS A 813 37.29 9.82 -2.98
C LYS A 813 38.32 9.43 -4.04
N VAL A 814 39.04 8.35 -3.79
CA VAL A 814 39.99 7.76 -4.73
C VAL A 814 39.84 6.24 -4.75
N SER A 815 40.34 5.60 -5.81
CA SER A 815 40.50 4.14 -5.87
C SER A 815 41.73 3.67 -5.09
N GLY A 816 41.72 2.38 -4.75
CA GLY A 816 42.83 1.68 -4.11
C GLY A 816 42.80 1.70 -2.57
N PRO A 817 43.70 0.94 -1.92
CA PRO A 817 43.85 0.92 -0.47
C PRO A 817 44.57 2.19 0.04
N ASP A 818 44.36 2.52 1.31
CA ASP A 818 45.07 3.61 1.99
C ASP A 818 46.60 3.36 1.95
N GLY A 819 47.36 4.24 1.26
CA GLY A 819 48.81 4.03 1.09
C GLY A 819 49.49 4.97 0.10
N SER A 820 50.73 4.63 -0.27
CA SER A 820 51.54 5.35 -1.27
C SER A 820 51.20 4.87 -2.69
N LEU A 821 50.12 5.42 -3.25
CA LEU A 821 49.50 4.98 -4.50
C LEU A 821 49.22 6.16 -5.42
N VAL A 822 49.33 5.96 -6.74
CA VAL A 822 48.68 6.79 -7.75
C VAL A 822 47.36 6.11 -8.11
N SER A 823 46.25 6.68 -7.63
CA SER A 823 44.90 6.13 -7.85
C SER A 823 44.42 6.34 -9.28
N SER A 824 43.90 5.28 -9.89
CA SER A 824 43.29 5.28 -11.24
C SER A 824 41.99 6.07 -11.33
N HIS A 825 41.26 6.24 -10.23
CA HIS A 825 40.05 7.05 -10.15
C HIS A 825 40.17 8.07 -9.03
N ALA A 826 39.70 9.30 -9.29
CA ALA A 826 39.46 10.30 -8.28
C ALA A 826 38.09 10.97 -8.52
N SER A 827 37.31 11.17 -7.46
CA SER A 827 36.04 11.91 -7.56
C SER A 827 35.79 12.83 -6.37
N ALA A 828 35.04 13.90 -6.60
CA ALA A 828 34.63 14.84 -5.58
C ALA A 828 33.14 15.16 -5.67
N ASN A 829 32.48 15.21 -4.52
CA ASN A 829 31.11 15.74 -4.42
C ASN A 829 31.16 17.24 -4.16
N ILE A 830 30.47 18.01 -4.98
CA ILE A 830 30.30 19.45 -4.84
C ILE A 830 28.82 19.81 -4.74
N SER A 831 28.51 20.95 -4.12
CA SER A 831 27.18 21.56 -4.19
C SER A 831 27.27 23.04 -4.44
N LEU A 832 26.29 23.57 -5.17
CA LEU A 832 26.09 24.99 -5.36
C LEU A 832 24.73 25.36 -4.76
N ARG A 833 24.68 26.38 -3.90
CA ARG A 833 23.41 26.99 -3.48
C ARG A 833 23.12 28.16 -4.40
N LEU A 834 22.00 28.06 -5.11
CA LEU A 834 21.56 29.03 -6.11
C LEU A 834 20.55 30.00 -5.50
N VAL A 835 20.44 31.18 -6.08
CA VAL A 835 19.53 32.24 -5.63
C VAL A 835 18.68 32.76 -6.79
N PRO A 836 17.51 33.36 -6.51
CA PRO A 836 16.57 33.80 -7.55
C PRO A 836 17.25 34.66 -8.63
N GLY A 837 16.92 34.35 -9.88
CA GLY A 837 17.57 34.87 -11.08
C GLY A 837 18.71 34.01 -11.63
N GLN A 838 19.14 32.96 -10.92
CA GLN A 838 19.98 31.89 -11.46
C GLN A 838 19.12 30.66 -11.83
N GLU A 839 19.03 30.33 -13.11
CA GLU A 839 18.39 29.08 -13.57
C GLU A 839 19.39 27.90 -13.47
N VAL A 840 18.96 26.77 -12.89
CA VAL A 840 19.86 25.69 -12.49
C VAL A 840 20.61 25.03 -13.66
N ASP A 841 19.94 24.84 -14.79
CA ASP A 841 20.53 24.19 -15.97
C ASP A 841 21.61 25.07 -16.64
N VAL A 842 21.46 26.41 -16.57
CA VAL A 842 22.46 27.37 -17.08
C VAL A 842 23.72 27.34 -16.22
N VAL A 843 23.56 27.27 -14.89
CA VAL A 843 24.70 27.14 -13.97
C VAL A 843 25.39 25.79 -14.13
N ALA A 844 24.63 24.70 -14.32
CA ALA A 844 25.19 23.38 -14.58
C ALA A 844 25.98 23.33 -15.91
N ALA A 845 25.48 23.96 -16.96
CA ALA A 845 26.19 24.08 -18.24
C ALA A 845 27.48 24.91 -18.13
N SER A 846 27.43 26.04 -17.41
CA SER A 846 28.60 26.92 -17.19
C SER A 846 29.68 26.23 -16.34
N LEU A 847 29.27 25.46 -15.33
CA LEU A 847 30.17 24.62 -14.53
C LEU A 847 30.84 23.53 -15.38
N ARG A 848 30.05 22.81 -16.21
CA ARG A 848 30.58 21.79 -17.12
C ARG A 848 31.62 22.38 -18.07
N SER A 849 31.28 23.49 -18.74
CA SER A 849 32.16 24.15 -19.69
C SER A 849 33.47 24.65 -19.05
N LEU A 850 33.41 25.19 -17.82
CA LEU A 850 34.62 25.56 -17.09
C LEU A 850 35.51 24.33 -16.84
N LEU A 851 34.95 23.26 -16.25
CA LEU A 851 35.69 22.03 -15.92
C LEU A 851 36.32 21.40 -17.17
N GLU A 852 35.57 21.31 -18.27
CA GLU A 852 36.07 20.79 -19.55
C GLU A 852 37.22 21.65 -20.12
N SER A 853 37.08 22.98 -20.10
CA SER A 853 38.11 23.90 -20.62
C SER A 853 39.40 23.87 -19.80
N GLU A 854 39.29 23.82 -18.48
CA GLU A 854 40.42 23.72 -17.57
C GLU A 854 41.09 22.34 -17.68
N PHE A 855 40.32 21.26 -17.85
CA PHE A 855 40.85 19.90 -18.01
C PHE A 855 41.64 19.74 -19.31
N VAL A 856 41.12 20.27 -20.43
CA VAL A 856 41.86 20.31 -21.71
C VAL A 856 43.18 21.06 -21.56
N SER A 857 43.25 22.09 -20.70
CA SER A 857 44.49 22.84 -20.47
C SER A 857 45.58 22.07 -19.71
N LEU A 858 45.23 20.99 -18.99
CA LEU A 858 46.19 20.13 -18.28
C LEU A 858 46.97 19.23 -19.24
N GLY A 859 46.41 18.91 -20.41
CA GLY A 859 47.09 18.13 -21.46
C GLY A 859 47.35 16.65 -21.13
N GLY A 860 46.68 16.10 -20.11
CA GLY A 860 46.83 14.71 -19.66
C GLY A 860 46.06 13.68 -20.51
N SER A 861 46.33 12.39 -20.27
CA SER A 861 45.66 11.25 -20.90
C SER A 861 44.42 10.73 -20.16
N ASN A 862 44.08 11.34 -19.01
CA ASN A 862 42.93 10.99 -18.21
C ASN A 862 41.62 11.44 -18.89
N SER A 863 40.48 11.01 -18.36
CA SER A 863 39.14 11.40 -18.79
C SER A 863 38.37 12.10 -17.67
N LEU A 864 37.54 13.09 -18.02
CA LEU A 864 36.70 13.85 -17.10
C LEU A 864 35.23 13.46 -17.29
N SER A 865 34.48 13.31 -16.20
CA SER A 865 33.03 13.26 -16.25
C SER A 865 32.38 14.05 -15.10
N MET A 866 31.15 14.55 -15.34
CA MET A 866 30.36 15.25 -14.32
C MET A 866 28.93 14.73 -14.32
N ARG A 867 28.52 14.09 -13.22
CA ARG A 867 27.14 13.64 -12.97
C ARG A 867 26.43 14.65 -12.06
N ILE A 868 25.18 14.99 -12.38
CA ILE A 868 24.30 15.73 -11.48
C ILE A 868 23.58 14.70 -10.60
N ASP A 869 23.68 14.85 -9.28
CA ASP A 869 23.12 13.91 -8.31
C ASP A 869 21.74 14.37 -7.78
N ASN A 870 21.52 15.69 -7.69
CA ASN A 870 20.22 16.31 -7.32
C ASN A 870 20.20 17.77 -7.80
N GLN A 871 19.05 18.29 -8.24
CA GLN A 871 18.90 19.72 -8.57
C GLN A 871 17.51 20.30 -8.25
N ALA A 872 17.50 21.50 -7.67
CA ALA A 872 16.31 22.30 -7.39
C ALA A 872 16.52 23.76 -7.80
N GLU A 873 15.51 24.36 -8.40
CA GLU A 873 15.50 25.76 -8.82
C GLU A 873 15.32 26.68 -7.59
N PRO A 874 15.94 27.88 -7.57
CA PRO A 874 15.62 28.88 -6.56
C PRO A 874 14.22 29.44 -6.76
N TRP A 875 13.58 29.86 -5.66
CA TRP A 875 12.24 30.43 -5.67
C TRP A 875 12.19 31.80 -4.98
N LEU A 876 11.34 32.68 -5.50
CA LEU A 876 11.02 33.98 -4.93
C LEU A 876 9.57 34.31 -5.26
N GLY A 877 8.69 34.16 -4.29
CA GLY A 877 7.31 34.62 -4.38
C GLY A 877 7.23 36.14 -4.25
N ASP A 878 6.15 36.74 -4.76
CA ASP A 878 5.83 38.16 -4.58
C ASP A 878 4.99 38.37 -3.31
N PRO A 879 5.54 38.95 -2.22
CA PRO A 879 4.80 39.20 -0.99
C PRO A 879 3.62 40.16 -1.15
N SER A 880 3.53 40.88 -2.27
CA SER A 880 2.46 41.82 -2.56
C SER A 880 1.25 41.21 -3.26
N ASN A 881 1.28 39.93 -3.66
CA ASN A 881 0.16 39.28 -4.35
C ASN A 881 -1.03 38.94 -3.40
N GLU A 882 -2.15 38.50 -3.98
CA GLU A 882 -3.38 38.21 -3.21
C GLU A 882 -3.20 37.06 -2.21
N ILE A 883 -2.56 35.96 -2.61
CA ILE A 883 -2.36 34.79 -1.75
C ILE A 883 -1.50 35.12 -0.51
N PHE A 884 -0.42 35.88 -0.67
CA PHE A 884 0.39 36.32 0.48
C PHE A 884 -0.35 37.28 1.42
N ARG A 885 -1.17 38.21 0.90
CA ARG A 885 -2.00 39.09 1.74
C ARG A 885 -3.07 38.32 2.51
N THR A 886 -3.73 37.36 1.85
CA THR A 886 -4.74 36.50 2.50
C THR A 886 -4.10 35.63 3.59
N LEU A 887 -2.90 35.10 3.32
CA LEU A 887 -2.12 34.34 4.30
C LEU A 887 -1.63 35.21 5.47
N GLU A 888 -1.16 36.44 5.23
CA GLU A 888 -0.82 37.42 6.29
C GLU A 888 -2.03 37.69 7.18
N ASN A 889 -3.18 38.01 6.59
CA ASN A 889 -4.42 38.30 7.31
C ASN A 889 -4.89 37.11 8.17
N ALA A 890 -4.81 35.89 7.63
CA ALA A 890 -5.12 34.67 8.37
C ALA A 890 -4.17 34.46 9.56
N VAL A 891 -2.86 34.61 9.37
CA VAL A 891 -1.86 34.51 10.46
C VAL A 891 -2.08 35.58 11.54
N VAL A 892 -2.31 36.85 11.16
CA VAL A 892 -2.60 37.95 12.08
C VAL A 892 -3.84 37.64 12.92
N LYS A 893 -4.93 37.21 12.29
CA LYS A 893 -6.19 36.86 12.96
C LYS A 893 -6.03 35.68 13.92
N VAL A 894 -5.42 34.59 13.46
CA VAL A 894 -5.34 33.32 14.19
C VAL A 894 -4.39 33.37 15.39
N TRP A 895 -3.30 34.15 15.29
CA TRP A 895 -2.34 34.38 16.38
C TRP A 895 -2.63 35.63 17.23
N GLY A 896 -3.60 36.48 16.82
CA GLY A 896 -4.01 37.66 17.58
C GLY A 896 -2.97 38.78 17.59
N LEU A 897 -2.37 39.07 16.43
CA LEU A 897 -1.39 40.14 16.25
C LEU A 897 -2.09 41.50 16.07
N ASP A 898 -1.49 42.59 16.59
CA ASP A 898 -2.14 43.90 16.62
C ASP A 898 -1.96 44.67 15.29
N ALA A 899 -3.04 44.85 14.53
CA ALA A 899 -3.00 45.27 13.11
C ALA A 899 -2.91 46.80 12.83
N ASN A 900 -3.05 47.66 13.84
CA ASN A 900 -3.16 49.12 13.67
C ASN A 900 -1.87 49.85 14.08
N GLU A 901 -1.02 50.24 13.11
CA GLU A 901 -0.14 51.42 13.16
C GLU A 901 0.65 51.56 11.84
N GLU A 902 0.14 52.36 10.89
CA GLU A 902 0.93 52.82 9.72
C GLU A 902 0.77 54.33 9.43
N GLN A 903 0.04 55.06 10.30
CA GLN A 903 -0.25 56.49 10.17
C GLN A 903 -0.20 57.15 11.55
N GLY A 904 0.71 58.12 11.75
CA GLY A 904 0.81 58.89 12.99
C GLY A 904 2.24 59.13 13.49
N ALA A 905 3.02 59.93 12.76
CA ALA A 905 4.27 60.49 13.26
C ALA A 905 4.18 62.02 13.20
N GLU A 906 3.62 62.64 14.24
CA GLU A 906 3.66 64.09 14.47
C GLU A 906 3.50 64.41 15.98
N ASP A 907 4.06 65.55 16.38
CA ASP A 907 4.48 65.96 17.73
C ASP A 907 3.50 65.84 18.93
N GLY A 908 4.07 65.65 20.14
CA GLY A 908 3.37 65.79 21.42
C GLY A 908 4.31 65.78 22.65
N ASP A 909 4.19 66.79 23.53
CA ASP A 909 5.16 67.15 24.59
C ASP A 909 4.92 66.44 25.96
N ASN A 910 5.88 66.64 26.88
CA ASN A 910 6.03 66.08 28.23
C ASN A 910 4.82 66.17 29.18
N SER A 911 4.67 65.14 30.04
CA SER A 911 4.52 65.34 31.50
C SER A 911 4.79 64.06 32.31
N HIS A 912 5.44 64.18 33.47
CA HIS A 912 5.61 63.10 34.45
C HIS A 912 4.29 62.71 35.15
N ASP A 913 4.10 61.42 35.41
CA ASP A 913 4.01 60.91 36.80
C ASP A 913 4.13 59.37 36.82
N GLY A 914 4.62 58.81 37.94
CA GLY A 914 4.97 57.39 38.04
C GLY A 914 4.16 56.62 39.07
N VAL A 915 3.80 55.37 38.74
CA VAL A 915 3.41 54.32 39.71
C VAL A 915 3.96 52.98 39.20
N GLU A 916 4.54 52.18 40.10
CA GLU A 916 5.04 50.84 39.80
C GLU A 916 3.91 49.84 39.53
N ALA A 917 4.03 49.09 38.43
CA ALA A 917 3.32 47.82 38.25
C ALA A 917 4.24 46.83 37.52
N SER A 918 4.74 45.84 38.26
CA SER A 918 5.54 44.74 37.69
C SER A 918 4.64 43.82 36.86
N ALA A 919 4.65 44.03 35.54
CA ALA A 919 4.05 43.13 34.57
C ALA A 919 5.06 42.86 33.45
N THR A 920 5.48 41.60 33.29
CA THR A 920 6.35 41.16 32.21
C THR A 920 5.59 41.18 30.88
N THR A 921 5.55 42.35 30.24
CA THR A 921 4.97 42.56 28.92
C THR A 921 5.75 41.76 27.88
N LYS A 922 5.26 40.55 27.55
CA LYS A 922 5.68 39.82 26.35
C LYS A 922 5.48 40.75 25.15
N ALA A 923 6.55 41.04 24.42
CA ALA A 923 6.49 41.88 23.24
C ALA A 923 5.68 41.17 22.15
N LYS A 924 4.40 41.53 22.00
CA LYS A 924 3.58 41.08 20.88
C LYS A 924 4.23 41.52 19.57
N THR A 925 4.45 40.56 18.68
CA THR A 925 4.84 40.82 17.29
C THR A 925 3.67 41.44 16.54
N ARG A 926 3.92 42.54 15.82
CA ARG A 926 2.86 43.39 15.24
C ARG A 926 2.29 42.83 13.91
N LYS A 927 3.12 42.10 13.15
CA LYS A 927 2.80 41.39 11.90
C LYS A 927 3.72 40.16 11.77
N PRO A 928 3.39 39.14 10.96
CA PRO A 928 4.31 38.04 10.69
C PRO A 928 5.56 38.53 9.94
N LEU A 929 6.70 37.88 10.17
CA LEU A 929 7.95 38.22 9.46
C LEU A 929 8.02 37.54 8.10
N TYR A 930 8.24 38.33 7.05
CA TYR A 930 8.57 37.82 5.73
C TYR A 930 10.05 37.37 5.68
N ILE A 931 10.28 36.06 5.68
CA ILE A 931 11.60 35.44 5.69
C ILE A 931 11.93 34.77 4.35
N ARG A 932 13.22 34.57 4.12
CA ARG A 932 13.74 33.64 3.11
C ARG A 932 14.41 32.49 3.86
N GLU A 933 14.62 31.35 3.21
CA GLU A 933 15.30 30.22 3.86
C GLU A 933 16.47 29.68 3.03
N GLY A 934 17.36 28.96 3.72
CA GLY A 934 18.52 28.32 3.11
C GLY A 934 18.23 26.94 2.50
N GLY A 935 17.06 26.39 2.78
CA GLY A 935 16.55 25.14 2.22
C GLY A 935 16.12 25.28 0.75
N SER A 936 15.68 24.17 0.17
CA SER A 936 15.27 24.04 -1.22
C SER A 936 14.12 23.05 -1.29
N ILE A 937 13.02 23.41 -1.97
CA ILE A 937 11.89 22.51 -2.25
C ILE A 937 11.81 22.41 -3.78
N PRO A 938 12.08 21.26 -4.42
CA PRO A 938 12.16 21.16 -5.88
C PRO A 938 10.84 21.48 -6.60
N ALA A 939 9.70 21.22 -5.95
CA ALA A 939 8.38 21.33 -6.54
C ALA A 939 7.89 22.78 -6.75
N ILE A 940 8.16 23.70 -5.81
CA ILE A 940 7.49 25.02 -5.78
C ILE A 940 7.66 25.81 -7.07
N ARG A 941 8.90 25.99 -7.54
CA ARG A 941 9.21 26.78 -8.73
C ARG A 941 8.80 26.05 -10.02
N PHE A 942 8.74 24.72 -9.99
CA PHE A 942 8.20 23.92 -11.08
C PHE A 942 6.69 24.10 -11.20
N LEU A 943 5.94 24.02 -10.11
CA LEU A 943 4.48 24.20 -10.10
C LEU A 943 4.08 25.62 -10.57
N GLU A 944 4.80 26.67 -10.13
CA GLU A 944 4.60 28.04 -10.65
C GLU A 944 4.80 28.11 -12.18
N LYS A 945 5.87 27.48 -12.70
CA LYS A 945 6.17 27.48 -14.15
C LYS A 945 5.15 26.67 -14.96
N GLU A 946 4.65 25.55 -14.41
CA GLU A 946 3.78 24.59 -15.10
C GLU A 946 2.29 25.03 -15.11
N PHE A 947 1.83 25.70 -14.04
CA PHE A 947 0.46 26.19 -13.91
C PHE A 947 0.30 27.70 -14.13
N ALA A 948 1.40 28.45 -14.24
CA ALA A 948 1.40 29.93 -14.32
C ALA A 948 0.72 30.62 -13.12
N ALA A 949 0.66 29.94 -11.97
CA ALA A 949 -0.02 30.39 -10.76
C ALA A 949 0.95 30.92 -9.70
N PRO A 950 0.59 31.98 -8.93
CA PRO A 950 1.39 32.46 -7.81
C PRO A 950 1.44 31.46 -6.64
N ALA A 951 2.63 31.22 -6.11
CA ALA A 951 2.83 30.43 -4.89
C ALA A 951 2.97 31.28 -3.62
N ALA A 952 2.55 30.73 -2.48
CA ALA A 952 2.90 31.18 -1.14
C ALA A 952 3.23 29.99 -0.23
N HIS A 953 4.04 30.23 0.80
CA HIS A 953 4.55 29.19 1.69
C HIS A 953 4.31 29.61 3.15
N LEU A 954 3.54 28.78 3.87
CA LEU A 954 3.29 28.91 5.31
C LEU A 954 4.25 28.02 6.12
N PRO A 955 5.14 28.63 6.92
CA PRO A 955 5.88 27.93 7.97
C PRO A 955 4.95 27.43 9.09
N CYS A 956 4.85 26.10 9.23
CA CYS A 956 4.04 25.46 10.27
C CYS A 956 4.85 25.15 11.54
N GLY A 957 6.10 24.72 11.37
CA GLY A 957 6.97 24.32 12.48
C GLY A 957 7.70 25.47 13.17
N GLN A 958 8.32 25.20 14.32
CA GLN A 958 9.18 26.14 15.04
C GLN A 958 10.67 25.89 14.72
N ALA A 959 11.55 26.85 15.00
CA ALA A 959 13.00 26.68 14.76
C ALA A 959 13.60 25.50 15.53
N SER A 960 13.05 25.15 16.70
CA SER A 960 13.48 24.01 17.53
C SER A 960 12.74 22.69 17.25
N ASP A 961 12.02 22.57 16.13
CA ASP A 961 11.33 21.32 15.74
C ASP A 961 12.26 20.20 15.30
N ALA A 962 13.55 20.52 15.04
CA ALA A 962 14.60 19.54 14.77
C ALA A 962 14.32 18.61 13.57
N ALA A 963 13.73 19.16 12.51
CA ALA A 963 13.58 18.48 11.22
C ALA A 963 14.90 17.88 10.73
N HIS A 964 14.80 16.71 10.09
CA HIS A 964 15.89 15.81 9.71
C HIS A 964 16.77 15.25 10.85
N LEU A 965 16.74 15.85 12.04
CA LEU A 965 17.54 15.46 13.20
C LEU A 965 16.78 14.47 14.10
N ASP A 966 17.40 14.11 15.22
CA ASP A 966 16.84 13.19 16.23
C ASP A 966 15.90 13.95 17.19
N ASN A 967 14.81 13.30 17.60
CA ASN A 967 13.71 13.90 18.38
C ASN A 967 12.98 15.05 17.65
N GLU A 968 12.80 14.89 16.33
CA GLU A 968 11.89 15.74 15.56
C GLU A 968 10.53 15.83 16.24
N ARG A 969 10.00 17.05 16.32
CA ARG A 969 8.78 17.37 17.02
C ARG A 969 7.98 18.46 16.31
N LEU A 970 6.70 18.55 16.63
CA LEU A 970 5.83 19.67 16.27
C LEU A 970 4.99 20.06 17.49
N ARG A 971 4.92 21.35 17.79
CA ARG A 971 4.07 21.85 18.88
C ARG A 971 2.58 21.70 18.54
N VAL A 972 1.81 21.15 19.46
CA VAL A 972 0.35 20.92 19.28
C VAL A 972 -0.38 22.23 18.95
N LEU A 973 0.01 23.33 19.59
CA LEU A 973 -0.56 24.65 19.29
C LEU A 973 -0.29 25.07 17.85
N ASN A 974 0.92 24.86 17.32
CA ASN A 974 1.27 25.19 15.94
C ASN A 974 0.48 24.35 14.93
N LEU A 975 0.33 23.05 15.18
CA LEU A 975 -0.48 22.14 14.37
C LEU A 975 -1.94 22.60 14.27
N LEU A 976 -2.57 22.93 15.42
CA LEU A 976 -3.95 23.42 15.48
C LEU A 976 -4.09 24.81 14.84
N LYS A 977 -3.14 25.71 15.09
CA LYS A 977 -3.15 27.06 14.51
C LYS A 977 -2.91 27.05 13.00
N SER A 978 -2.14 26.10 12.48
CA SER A 978 -1.99 25.90 11.03
C SER A 978 -3.32 25.46 10.40
N ARG A 979 -4.08 24.56 11.03
CA ARG A 979 -5.44 24.17 10.59
C ARG A 979 -6.38 25.38 10.56
N GLU A 980 -6.37 26.22 11.59
CA GLU A 980 -7.14 27.48 11.60
C GLU A 980 -6.74 28.43 10.44
N ILE A 981 -5.43 28.61 10.19
CA ILE A 981 -4.92 29.46 9.10
C ILE A 981 -5.33 28.92 7.73
N PHE A 982 -5.15 27.62 7.47
CA PHE A 982 -5.57 27.00 6.21
C PHE A 982 -7.08 27.14 6.00
N GLY A 983 -7.89 26.99 7.07
CA GLY A 983 -9.34 27.16 7.00
C GLY A 983 -9.74 28.59 6.65
N ASP A 984 -9.05 29.61 7.18
CA ASP A 984 -9.29 30.99 6.79
C ASP A 984 -8.84 31.30 5.35
N VAL A 985 -7.73 30.72 4.88
CA VAL A 985 -7.23 30.91 3.50
C VAL A 985 -8.16 30.24 2.48
N PHE A 986 -8.47 28.95 2.64
CA PHE A 986 -9.35 28.19 1.72
C PHE A 986 -10.81 28.70 1.68
N LYS A 987 -11.22 29.47 2.70
CA LYS A 987 -12.52 30.13 2.75
C LYS A 987 -12.54 31.52 2.10
N SER A 988 -11.38 32.18 2.05
CA SER A 988 -11.25 33.56 1.58
C SER A 988 -10.90 33.66 0.09
N LEU A 989 -10.10 32.71 -0.41
CA LEU A 989 -9.72 32.62 -1.83
C LEU A 989 -10.78 31.92 -2.66
#